data_AF-A0A378J0C5-F1
#
_entry.id   AF-A0A378J0C5-F1
#
_cell.length_a   1.000
_cell.length_b   1.000
_cell.length_c   1.000
_cell.angle_alpha   90.00
_cell.angle_beta   90.00
_cell.angle_gamma   90.00
#
_symmetry.space_group_name_H-M   'P 1'
#
loop_
_entity.id
_entity.type
_entity.pdbx_description
1 polymer ?
#
loop_
_entity_poly.entity_id
_entity_poly.type
_entity_poly.pdbx_seq_one_letter_code
_entity_poly.pdbx_strand_id
1 'polypeptide(L)'
;MFDSTTIHQELSTRIKSLREAFEARNDASLSLKDKVINADSLKTLERLETLLANDQESSADYLMKALPQFFAENWTRINEGKAVPYTAQPDSGVTRLLCDLATWVVNEKNTAEINTGKPRKNIELVGVIHVLMPTVSTESVVETYPDLYPTYDPTTQRWQDVDIHKILKTHIISGKGFYLLPVHLLTELDVSSSSANSLSNPYYDYKIPGNMTLVVAAEYNRFAEHSSLAKELLEAKTNYETALSDKSNLLGHLRELNRQLYFNSVHGVGKEENAGQGAYAAITRFMEYYNALGELKAKIPASIKQEIDKLLELASDWTKNLNATENLETCLATRRQGSENAIRGHEIELSAISISGESKAKLIEGLEKTFNTARSDFISALSALDSKEATGFKGMMKSEGELTSPKAIKPYEGSENVEIGAALIKELNIQIAIKNKADLPLIITLTPNEIREVCTDDVLNQINGCFETVEELVIFCIETPPAKLEALLNALALKIGPKLLTHPQDFASLLISLDSERSQIVVKAFDSQLPQLMTKSNRRVEGLSDLICSLSPEQSTIVLSSELLKKELPGILRTIRDLRSLFRNIEPEQHPAVYEACKDQIPQLIKTVNDFAAVFKILGPVQFISVYDACKDQILQLIKSVQNLAEVLHCLDPKQCAEILSSEKLKSQLPTVESSQELVDAFKGLSPEQFTPVYEVVYKDKIPGLIQSSQDLFTLLKFLSPEKCVEILSNETMKSRLSDNSNLPIYFNIILQRLDETRRSALYEAFKAKLPQWITRVHELFEVMSYLSEDQQTSLYNDCKNIIPRLIKSDYDLRRAISRLSLDQCNEVLSDKELKTRLPQLIHSVQDLYRVLQELPLEKHPLIYRIYKDHIPQLIKSAKDLYIVITMLSTEQCTEVLSSEHVKKQLPQWFESSYNFLEDLKLLTQDKRTAVYSACKDQAPHLIKSAEDFRNVLEFLSPDQRTEVNNACKNLVPQLIKSAKDFRDILEFLSPEQRTTVYEANHEQVHNQVKSEQDLSDILEYLSDNSRNAVNARETLKKQLRGFDQLLVDLQTKKREFDQYKQTKASEATEKLHTNLLDARKAYLSNPKNSSAFKRRCDVAISGARGDLQNYSEWRDILAKLGLALVSAGIIPACLALYKRGTTGSWDFRVFRTSSEDKLDEIKKEVANQPDEIKTQQPNESPDNKP
;
A
#
# COMPACT_ATOMS: atom_id res chain seq x y z
N MET A 1 73.05 -28.54 22.11
CA MET A 1 74.11 -27.66 22.62
C MET A 1 75.41 -28.03 21.96
N PHE A 2 76.18 -27.03 21.53
CA PHE A 2 77.53 -27.22 21.00
C PHE A 2 78.53 -27.40 22.14
N ASP A 3 79.51 -28.27 21.95
CA ASP A 3 80.67 -28.40 22.83
C ASP A 3 81.82 -27.51 22.31
N SER A 4 82.39 -26.69 23.19
CA SER A 4 83.44 -25.72 22.86
C SER A 4 84.70 -26.36 22.26
N THR A 5 84.93 -27.65 22.47
CA THR A 5 86.06 -28.39 21.88
C THR A 5 85.80 -28.90 20.46
N THR A 6 84.54 -29.06 20.06
CA THR A 6 84.13 -29.63 18.77
C THR A 6 83.25 -28.70 17.93
N ILE A 7 82.91 -27.51 18.45
CA ILE A 7 81.94 -26.59 17.84
C ILE A 7 82.24 -26.30 16.37
N HIS A 8 83.50 -26.12 15.99
CA HIS A 8 83.86 -25.84 14.59
C HIS A 8 83.44 -26.99 13.66
N GLN A 9 83.66 -28.24 14.07
CA GLN A 9 83.29 -29.43 13.28
C GLN A 9 81.79 -29.70 13.32
N GLU A 10 81.15 -29.53 14.48
CA GLU A 10 79.69 -29.68 14.64
C GLU A 10 78.93 -28.64 13.82
N LEU A 11 79.37 -27.38 13.84
CA LEU A 11 78.77 -26.29 13.08
C LEU A 11 78.93 -26.52 11.58
N SER A 12 80.15 -26.86 11.12
CA SER A 12 80.40 -27.20 9.71
C SER A 12 79.49 -28.34 9.22
N THR A 13 79.33 -29.39 10.03
CA THR A 13 78.46 -30.55 9.70
C THR A 13 76.99 -30.16 9.61
N ARG A 14 76.49 -29.36 10.57
CA ARG A 14 75.10 -28.89 10.58
C ARG A 14 74.80 -27.94 9.42
N ILE A 15 75.72 -27.02 9.10
CA ILE A 15 75.57 -26.12 7.96
C ILE A 15 75.46 -26.91 6.66
N LYS A 16 76.38 -27.87 6.44
CA LYS A 16 76.34 -28.72 5.24
C LYS A 16 75.02 -29.48 5.10
N SER A 17 74.54 -30.10 6.18
CA SER A 17 73.27 -30.84 6.20
C SER A 17 72.06 -29.94 5.89
N LEU A 18 72.01 -28.75 6.49
CA LEU A 18 70.94 -27.78 6.22
C LEU A 18 71.01 -27.27 4.78
N ARG A 19 72.20 -26.94 4.28
CA ARG A 19 72.42 -26.49 2.90
C ARG A 19 71.92 -27.52 1.91
N GLU A 20 72.30 -28.79 2.05
CA GLU A 20 71.82 -29.88 1.20
C GLU A 20 70.28 -29.98 1.22
N ALA A 21 69.65 -29.81 2.39
CA ALA A 21 68.20 -29.83 2.52
C ALA A 21 67.49 -28.65 1.83
N PHE A 22 68.06 -27.44 1.84
CA PHE A 22 67.51 -26.26 1.18
C PHE A 22 67.82 -26.22 -0.33
N GLU A 23 68.99 -26.70 -0.75
CA GLU A 23 69.34 -26.82 -2.17
C GLU A 23 68.47 -27.88 -2.86
N ALA A 24 68.14 -28.99 -2.18
CA ALA A 24 67.22 -30.01 -2.69
C ALA A 24 65.77 -29.53 -2.85
N ARG A 25 65.39 -28.43 -2.18
CA ARG A 25 64.06 -27.81 -2.30
C ARG A 25 63.92 -26.88 -3.50
N ASN A 26 64.98 -26.65 -4.28
CA ASN A 26 64.99 -25.68 -5.37
C ASN A 26 64.17 -26.16 -6.59
N ASP A 27 62.85 -26.22 -6.42
CA ASP A 27 61.86 -26.57 -7.42
C ASP A 27 61.22 -25.29 -8.01
N ALA A 28 61.00 -25.28 -9.31
CA ALA A 28 60.25 -24.24 -10.01
C ALA A 28 58.79 -24.10 -9.51
N SER A 29 58.26 -25.08 -8.78
CA SER A 29 56.90 -25.11 -8.22
C SER A 29 56.70 -24.31 -6.92
N LEU A 30 57.77 -23.82 -6.28
CA LEU A 30 57.68 -23.11 -4.99
C LEU A 30 56.91 -21.78 -5.10
N SER A 31 56.11 -21.49 -4.06
CA SER A 31 55.47 -20.18 -3.86
C SER A 31 56.51 -19.06 -3.69
N LEU A 32 56.14 -17.81 -3.96
CA LEU A 32 57.08 -16.68 -3.78
C LEU A 32 57.58 -16.57 -2.33
N LYS A 33 56.71 -16.84 -1.34
CA LYS A 33 57.08 -16.86 0.08
C LYS A 33 58.14 -17.92 0.38
N ASP A 34 57.94 -19.15 -0.13
CA ASP A 34 58.91 -20.23 0.08
C ASP A 34 60.23 -19.99 -0.65
N LYS A 35 60.22 -19.33 -1.81
CA LYS A 35 61.44 -18.91 -2.52
C LYS A 35 62.24 -17.89 -1.73
N VAL A 36 61.58 -16.88 -1.15
CA VAL A 36 62.21 -15.88 -0.28
C VAL A 36 62.87 -16.54 0.92
N ILE A 37 62.13 -17.41 1.60
CA ILE A 37 62.59 -18.19 2.74
C ILE A 37 63.81 -19.06 2.37
N ASN A 38 63.75 -19.78 1.25
CA ASN A 38 64.81 -20.67 0.80
C ASN A 38 66.08 -19.88 0.44
N ALA A 39 65.93 -18.78 -0.28
CA ALA A 39 67.04 -17.91 -0.68
C ALA A 39 67.70 -17.24 0.53
N ASP A 40 66.93 -16.73 1.49
CA ASP A 40 67.49 -16.11 2.70
C ASP A 40 68.18 -17.13 3.60
N SER A 41 67.63 -18.35 3.71
CA SER A 41 68.25 -19.47 4.42
C SER A 41 69.60 -19.84 3.82
N LEU A 42 69.68 -20.00 2.49
CA LEU A 42 70.94 -20.30 1.79
C LEU A 42 71.97 -19.18 1.93
N LYS A 43 71.54 -17.92 1.78
CA LYS A 43 72.42 -16.75 1.96
C LYS A 43 72.95 -16.64 3.40
N THR A 44 72.14 -16.99 4.38
CA THR A 44 72.55 -17.00 5.80
C THR A 44 73.56 -18.12 6.07
N LEU A 45 73.34 -19.32 5.53
CA LEU A 45 74.29 -20.44 5.64
C LEU A 45 75.62 -20.12 4.94
N GLU A 46 75.59 -19.50 3.75
CA GLU A 46 76.81 -19.05 3.04
C GLU A 46 77.65 -18.07 3.86
N ARG A 47 77.00 -17.12 4.54
CA ARG A 47 77.70 -16.18 5.43
C ARG A 47 78.31 -16.90 6.64
N LEU A 48 77.63 -17.89 7.21
CA LEU A 48 78.18 -18.72 8.29
C LEU A 48 79.36 -19.58 7.81
N GLU A 49 79.31 -20.11 6.59
CA GLU A 49 80.44 -20.85 5.99
C GLU A 49 81.64 -19.94 5.74
N THR A 50 81.41 -18.72 5.27
CA THR A 50 82.47 -17.72 5.07
C THR A 50 83.21 -17.42 6.38
N LEU A 51 82.48 -17.41 7.50
CA LEU A 51 83.04 -17.26 8.84
C LEU A 51 83.91 -18.46 9.24
N LEU A 52 83.53 -19.69 8.85
CA LEU A 52 84.30 -20.92 9.10
C LEU A 52 85.50 -21.11 8.16
N ALA A 53 85.44 -20.59 6.94
CA ALA A 53 86.49 -20.75 5.93
C ALA A 53 87.77 -19.94 6.23
N ASN A 54 87.76 -19.15 7.30
CA ASN A 54 88.91 -18.37 7.73
C ASN A 54 89.90 -19.26 8.53
N ASP A 55 90.69 -20.06 7.80
CA ASP A 55 91.59 -21.10 8.32
C ASP A 55 92.72 -20.59 9.26
N GLN A 56 92.91 -19.28 9.42
CA GLN A 56 93.96 -18.74 10.30
C GLN A 56 93.59 -18.74 11.80
N GLU A 57 92.32 -18.93 12.15
CA GLU A 57 91.82 -18.80 13.53
C GLU A 57 90.70 -19.81 13.87
N SER A 58 90.80 -21.08 13.45
CA SER A 58 89.78 -22.13 13.68
C SER A 58 89.67 -22.61 15.15
N SER A 59 89.57 -21.70 16.11
CA SER A 59 89.40 -21.98 17.54
C SER A 59 88.07 -21.47 18.08
N ALA A 60 87.62 -22.03 19.21
CA ALA A 60 86.43 -21.53 19.90
C ALA A 60 86.54 -20.04 20.26
N ASP A 61 87.75 -19.56 20.58
CA ASP A 61 88.02 -18.15 20.92
C ASP A 61 87.74 -17.20 19.75
N TYR A 62 88.02 -17.62 18.52
CA TYR A 62 87.67 -16.84 17.33
C TYR A 62 86.16 -16.77 17.13
N LEU A 63 85.48 -17.91 17.19
CA LEU A 63 84.03 -17.97 17.05
C LEU A 63 83.31 -17.15 18.13
N MET A 64 83.86 -17.10 19.35
CA MET A 64 83.36 -16.24 20.43
C MET A 64 83.44 -14.74 20.14
N LYS A 65 84.32 -14.31 19.23
CA LYS A 65 84.40 -12.91 18.75
C LYS A 65 83.61 -12.69 17.47
N ALA A 66 83.67 -13.63 16.53
CA ALA A 66 83.09 -13.50 15.20
C ALA A 66 81.56 -13.69 15.20
N LEU A 67 81.02 -14.64 15.98
CA LEU A 67 79.57 -14.91 16.02
C LEU A 67 78.75 -13.70 16.54
N PRO A 68 79.14 -13.00 17.63
CA PRO A 68 78.43 -11.78 18.03
C PRO A 68 78.35 -10.71 16.93
N GLN A 69 79.44 -10.51 16.17
CA GLN A 69 79.44 -9.58 15.05
C GLN A 69 78.51 -10.07 13.93
N PHE A 70 78.56 -11.35 13.59
CA PHE A 70 77.66 -11.97 12.62
C PHE A 70 76.19 -11.74 13.01
N PHE A 71 75.81 -11.96 14.28
CA PHE A 71 74.45 -11.75 14.75
C PHE A 71 74.03 -10.28 14.67
N ALA A 72 74.89 -9.34 15.05
CA ALA A 72 74.60 -7.91 14.94
C ALA A 72 74.37 -7.46 13.48
N GLU A 73 75.20 -7.95 12.55
CA GLU A 73 75.03 -7.68 11.12
C GLU A 73 73.76 -8.35 10.57
N ASN A 74 73.48 -9.59 10.98
CA ASN A 74 72.26 -10.29 10.56
C ASN A 74 71.00 -9.60 11.07
N TRP A 75 71.02 -9.15 12.32
CA TRP A 75 69.93 -8.38 12.90
C TRP A 75 69.72 -7.02 12.21
N THR A 76 70.80 -6.34 11.84
CA THR A 76 70.73 -5.10 11.05
C THR A 76 70.02 -5.35 9.71
N ARG A 77 70.34 -6.46 9.04
CA ARG A 77 69.65 -6.85 7.79
C ARG A 77 68.17 -7.12 8.02
N ILE A 78 67.79 -7.78 9.12
CA ILE A 78 66.38 -8.01 9.45
C ILE A 78 65.65 -6.67 9.65
N ASN A 79 66.21 -5.75 10.43
CA ASN A 79 65.62 -4.43 10.69
C ASN A 79 65.51 -3.53 9.45
N GLU A 80 66.41 -3.71 8.48
CA GLU A 80 66.35 -3.02 7.18
C GLU A 80 65.42 -3.71 6.16
N GLY A 81 64.75 -4.81 6.54
CA GLY A 81 63.90 -5.59 5.63
C GLY A 81 64.69 -6.31 4.53
N LYS A 82 65.94 -6.69 4.81
CA LYS A 82 66.89 -7.37 3.90
C LYS A 82 67.19 -8.83 4.28
N ALA A 83 66.56 -9.33 5.32
CA ALA A 83 66.58 -10.73 5.75
C ALA A 83 65.24 -11.09 6.39
N VAL A 84 64.90 -12.39 6.44
CA VAL A 84 63.64 -12.84 7.03
C VAL A 84 63.74 -12.79 8.56
N PRO A 85 62.75 -12.21 9.27
CA PRO A 85 62.77 -12.17 10.72
C PRO A 85 62.71 -13.56 11.36
N TYR A 86 63.37 -13.74 12.50
CA TYR A 86 63.41 -15.03 13.20
C TYR A 86 62.00 -15.52 13.63
N THR A 87 61.09 -14.61 13.97
CA THR A 87 59.69 -14.86 14.35
C THR A 87 58.81 -15.32 13.18
N ALA A 88 59.21 -15.05 11.93
CA ALA A 88 58.49 -15.52 10.75
C ALA A 88 58.76 -17.00 10.48
N GLN A 89 59.88 -17.52 10.99
CA GLN A 89 60.30 -18.90 10.81
C GLN A 89 60.91 -19.52 12.08
N PRO A 90 60.15 -19.57 13.19
CA PRO A 90 60.69 -20.01 14.48
C PRO A 90 61.14 -21.48 14.44
N ASP A 91 60.51 -22.30 13.59
CA ASP A 91 60.77 -23.72 13.46
C ASP A 91 61.74 -24.09 12.31
N SER A 92 62.30 -23.12 11.58
CA SER A 92 63.26 -23.44 10.50
C SER A 92 64.57 -23.98 11.03
N GLY A 93 65.22 -24.86 10.24
CA GLY A 93 66.52 -25.41 10.59
C GLY A 93 67.61 -24.34 10.77
N VAL A 94 67.58 -23.26 9.97
CA VAL A 94 68.53 -22.14 10.08
C VAL A 94 68.26 -21.33 11.35
N THR A 95 67.01 -20.96 11.63
CA THR A 95 66.66 -20.22 12.86
C THR A 95 67.07 -21.01 14.10
N ARG A 96 66.78 -22.32 14.14
CA ARG A 96 67.21 -23.19 15.25
C ARG A 96 68.73 -23.25 15.39
N LEU A 97 69.47 -23.33 14.27
CA LEU A 97 70.93 -23.28 14.30
C LEU A 97 71.44 -21.95 14.87
N LEU A 98 70.85 -20.83 14.47
CA LEU A 98 71.20 -19.51 14.98
C LEU A 98 70.89 -19.36 16.48
N CYS A 99 69.74 -19.87 16.93
CA CYS A 99 69.38 -19.92 18.35
C CYS A 99 70.37 -20.77 19.16
N ASP A 100 70.74 -21.96 18.66
CA ASP A 100 71.71 -22.85 19.31
C ASP A 100 73.10 -22.19 19.42
N LEU A 101 73.54 -21.47 18.37
CA LEU A 101 74.79 -20.72 18.37
C LEU A 101 74.77 -19.52 19.32
N ALA A 102 73.68 -18.74 19.32
CA ALA A 102 73.52 -17.63 20.25
C ALA A 102 73.52 -18.12 21.71
N THR A 103 72.83 -19.24 21.98
CA THR A 103 72.81 -19.90 23.29
C THR A 103 74.21 -20.35 23.71
N TRP A 104 75.00 -20.93 22.78
CA TRP A 104 76.39 -21.30 23.06
C TRP A 104 77.25 -20.07 23.41
N VAL A 105 77.17 -18.99 22.62
CA VAL A 105 77.90 -17.74 22.89
C VAL A 105 77.55 -17.17 24.25
N VAL A 106 76.26 -17.17 24.61
CA VAL A 106 75.78 -16.71 25.92
C VAL A 106 76.32 -17.58 27.05
N ASN A 107 76.24 -18.91 26.92
CA ASN A 107 76.73 -19.82 27.95
C ASN A 107 78.22 -19.64 28.21
N GLU A 108 79.04 -19.48 27.18
CA GLU A 108 80.47 -19.24 27.31
C GLU A 108 80.77 -17.87 27.97
N LYS A 109 80.11 -16.79 27.51
CA LYS A 109 80.25 -15.45 28.11
C LYS A 109 79.83 -15.42 29.58
N ASN A 110 78.67 -15.99 29.88
CA ASN A 110 78.11 -15.99 31.23
C ASN A 110 78.88 -16.92 32.17
N THR A 111 79.39 -18.05 31.68
CA THR A 111 80.28 -18.92 32.48
C THR A 111 81.57 -18.20 32.85
N ALA A 112 82.18 -17.48 31.91
CA ALA A 112 83.35 -16.66 32.18
C ALA A 112 83.05 -15.58 33.24
N GLU A 113 81.91 -14.90 33.14
CA GLU A 113 81.50 -13.84 34.07
C GLU A 113 81.17 -14.40 35.48
N ILE A 114 80.46 -15.52 35.58
CA ILE A 114 80.14 -16.19 36.85
C ILE A 114 81.42 -16.65 37.55
N ASN A 115 82.41 -17.13 36.79
CA ASN A 115 83.70 -17.59 37.31
C ASN A 115 84.62 -16.45 37.77
N THR A 116 84.27 -15.17 37.55
CA THR A 116 85.05 -14.02 38.05
C THR A 116 84.98 -13.85 39.58
N GLY A 117 84.06 -14.55 40.27
CA GLY A 117 83.91 -14.51 41.72
C GLY A 117 83.25 -13.23 42.26
N LYS A 118 82.68 -12.39 41.40
CA LYS A 118 81.91 -11.20 41.80
C LYS A 118 80.70 -11.58 42.69
N PRO A 119 80.29 -10.71 43.64
CA PRO A 119 79.04 -10.91 44.38
C PRO A 119 77.86 -11.01 43.42
N ARG A 120 76.89 -11.87 43.70
CA ARG A 120 75.74 -12.16 42.80
C ARG A 120 74.99 -10.91 42.28
N LYS A 121 74.97 -9.82 43.06
CA LYS A 121 74.34 -8.54 42.68
C LYS A 121 75.11 -7.73 41.62
N ASN A 122 76.36 -8.11 41.34
CA ASN A 122 77.28 -7.41 40.44
C ASN A 122 77.68 -8.28 39.23
N ILE A 123 76.97 -9.39 39.00
CA ILE A 123 77.15 -10.25 37.82
C ILE A 123 76.25 -9.68 36.73
N GLU A 124 76.82 -9.19 35.64
CA GLU A 124 76.09 -8.73 34.46
C GLU A 124 76.03 -9.87 33.44
N LEU A 125 74.91 -10.60 33.43
CA LEU A 125 74.70 -11.68 32.46
C LEU A 125 74.11 -11.14 31.16
N VAL A 126 74.55 -11.73 30.05
CA VAL A 126 74.00 -11.45 28.72
C VAL A 126 72.92 -12.48 28.41
N GLY A 127 71.79 -12.06 27.87
CA GLY A 127 70.73 -12.96 27.41
C GLY A 127 70.87 -13.39 25.95
N VAL A 128 70.23 -14.48 25.57
CA VAL A 128 70.20 -14.99 24.18
C VAL A 128 69.61 -13.98 23.21
N ILE A 129 68.58 -13.23 23.62
CA ILE A 129 67.98 -12.15 22.83
C ILE A 129 68.97 -11.00 22.60
N HIS A 130 69.80 -10.65 23.59
CA HIS A 130 70.81 -9.59 23.44
C HIS A 130 71.90 -9.95 22.42
N VAL A 131 72.18 -11.25 22.23
CA VAL A 131 73.12 -11.71 21.21
C VAL A 131 72.45 -11.80 19.85
N LEU A 132 71.27 -12.42 19.79
CA LEU A 132 70.58 -12.70 18.53
C LEU A 132 69.93 -11.45 17.90
N MET A 133 69.44 -10.54 18.75
CA MET A 133 68.67 -9.32 18.41
C MET A 133 69.13 -8.12 19.26
N PRO A 134 70.34 -7.58 19.04
CA PRO A 134 70.99 -6.67 20.01
C PRO A 134 70.27 -5.34 20.31
N THR A 135 69.30 -4.91 19.49
CA THR A 135 68.56 -3.65 19.70
C THR A 135 67.18 -3.85 20.32
N VAL A 136 66.79 -5.08 20.63
CA VAL A 136 65.49 -5.39 21.22
C VAL A 136 65.52 -5.08 22.72
N SER A 137 64.55 -4.30 23.18
CA SER A 137 64.28 -4.08 24.59
C SER A 137 63.80 -5.39 25.23
N THR A 138 64.46 -5.78 26.31
CA THR A 138 64.16 -7.02 27.05
C THR A 138 63.55 -6.77 28.43
N GLU A 139 63.53 -5.53 28.91
CA GLU A 139 62.93 -5.19 30.20
C GLU A 139 61.42 -5.03 30.03
N SER A 140 60.65 -5.71 30.89
CA SER A 140 59.21 -5.53 30.98
C SER A 140 58.88 -4.37 31.92
N VAL A 141 58.04 -3.44 31.47
CA VAL A 141 57.48 -2.38 32.32
C VAL A 141 56.19 -2.81 33.02
N VAL A 142 55.71 -4.03 32.77
CA VAL A 142 54.47 -4.59 33.34
C VAL A 142 54.80 -5.88 34.10
N GLU A 143 54.49 -5.91 35.40
CA GLU A 143 54.84 -7.03 36.29
C GLU A 143 54.29 -8.40 35.85
N THR A 144 53.18 -8.43 35.10
CA THR A 144 52.58 -9.69 34.60
C THR A 144 53.34 -10.30 33.43
N TYR A 145 54.22 -9.55 32.77
CA TYR A 145 55.07 -10.03 31.69
C TYR A 145 56.49 -10.25 32.19
N PRO A 146 57.09 -11.42 31.92
CA PRO A 146 58.45 -11.67 32.35
C PRO A 146 59.43 -10.82 31.55
N ASP A 147 60.49 -10.43 32.23
CA ASP A 147 61.68 -9.91 31.58
C ASP A 147 62.26 -10.93 30.59
N LEU A 148 62.71 -10.43 29.44
CA LEU A 148 63.32 -11.22 28.36
C LEU A 148 64.85 -11.30 28.47
N TYR A 149 65.37 -11.24 29.70
CA TYR A 149 66.79 -11.36 30.04
C TYR A 149 66.99 -12.42 31.14
N PRO A 150 68.23 -12.89 31.37
CA PRO A 150 68.49 -13.94 32.36
C PRO A 150 68.06 -13.54 33.76
N THR A 151 67.17 -14.31 34.36
CA THR A 151 66.71 -14.08 35.74
C THR A 151 67.23 -15.16 36.66
N TYR A 152 67.46 -14.80 37.93
CA TYR A 152 67.92 -15.75 38.92
C TYR A 152 66.71 -16.47 39.53
N ASP A 153 66.63 -17.79 39.32
CA ASP A 153 65.60 -18.61 39.94
C ASP A 153 66.03 -18.98 41.38
N PRO A 154 65.35 -18.44 42.41
CA PRO A 154 65.70 -18.73 43.80
C PRO A 154 65.47 -20.19 44.20
N THR A 155 64.60 -20.91 43.48
CA THR A 155 64.28 -22.32 43.78
C THR A 155 65.35 -23.28 43.27
N THR A 156 65.82 -23.08 42.02
CA THR A 156 66.89 -23.92 41.43
C THR A 156 68.29 -23.40 41.73
N GLN A 157 68.41 -22.21 42.31
CA GLN A 157 69.67 -21.49 42.56
C GLN A 157 70.54 -21.31 41.31
N ARG A 158 69.89 -21.20 40.15
CA ARG A 158 70.55 -21.06 38.85
C ARG A 158 69.97 -19.86 38.12
N TRP A 159 70.83 -19.22 37.34
CA TRP A 159 70.36 -18.27 36.33
C TRP A 159 69.71 -19.05 35.21
N GLN A 160 68.49 -18.65 34.84
CA GLN A 160 67.76 -19.20 33.72
C GLN A 160 67.49 -18.07 32.73
N ASP A 161 67.86 -18.31 31.49
CA ASP A 161 67.50 -17.44 30.37
C ASP A 161 66.14 -17.86 29.80
N VAL A 162 65.55 -17.01 28.95
CA VAL A 162 64.30 -17.34 28.28
C VAL A 162 64.46 -18.49 27.29
N ASP A 163 63.42 -19.29 27.11
CA ASP A 163 63.36 -20.22 25.99
C ASP A 163 63.15 -19.43 24.69
N ILE A 164 64.24 -19.17 23.97
CA ILE A 164 64.24 -18.40 22.73
C ILE A 164 63.30 -19.01 21.67
N HIS A 165 63.17 -20.33 21.59
CA HIS A 165 62.30 -20.96 20.59
C HIS A 165 60.84 -20.67 20.89
N LYS A 166 60.45 -20.74 22.16
CA LYS A 166 59.13 -20.33 22.63
C LYS A 166 58.89 -18.83 22.40
N ILE A 167 59.87 -17.97 22.69
CA ILE A 167 59.73 -16.53 22.46
C ILE A 167 59.47 -16.26 20.97
N LEU A 168 60.31 -16.79 20.06
CA LEU A 168 60.15 -16.59 18.63
C LEU A 168 58.82 -17.14 18.08
N LYS A 169 58.24 -18.14 18.75
CA LYS A 169 56.95 -18.74 18.39
C LYS A 169 55.73 -18.02 18.98
N THR A 170 55.92 -17.21 20.02
CA THR A 170 54.82 -16.56 20.76
C THR A 170 54.93 -15.03 20.76
N HIS A 171 55.82 -14.46 19.95
CA HIS A 171 56.01 -13.02 19.83
C HIS A 171 56.11 -12.61 18.35
N ILE A 172 55.69 -11.39 18.05
CA ILE A 172 55.98 -10.71 16.77
C ILE A 172 57.03 -9.63 16.97
N ILE A 173 57.87 -9.38 15.97
CA ILE A 173 58.87 -8.31 16.04
C ILE A 173 58.19 -6.96 15.73
N SER A 174 58.46 -5.90 16.49
CA SER A 174 57.96 -4.55 16.15
C SER A 174 58.44 -4.10 14.76
N GLY A 175 57.68 -3.24 14.07
CA GLY A 175 58.04 -2.81 12.70
C GLY A 175 59.40 -2.12 12.55
N LYS A 176 60.03 -1.68 13.65
CA LYS A 176 61.39 -1.11 13.68
C LYS A 176 62.41 -1.97 14.42
N GLY A 177 62.04 -3.17 14.87
CA GLY A 177 62.94 -4.08 15.58
C GLY A 177 63.41 -3.60 16.96
N PHE A 178 62.61 -2.78 17.65
CA PHE A 178 62.97 -2.28 18.99
C PHE A 178 62.41 -3.12 20.13
N TYR A 179 61.36 -3.89 19.90
CA TYR A 179 60.74 -4.75 20.92
C TYR A 179 60.07 -5.97 20.28
N LEU A 180 59.79 -6.97 21.12
CA LEU A 180 59.05 -8.20 20.78
C LEU A 180 57.68 -8.14 21.45
N LEU A 181 56.60 -8.15 20.67
CA LEU A 181 55.24 -8.11 21.21
C LEU A 181 54.71 -9.53 21.44
N PRO A 182 54.36 -9.91 22.67
CA PRO A 182 53.77 -11.22 22.94
C PRO A 182 52.35 -11.28 22.37
N VAL A 183 52.02 -12.34 21.63
CA VAL A 183 50.63 -12.58 21.18
C VAL A 183 49.68 -12.85 22.36
N HIS A 184 50.25 -13.13 23.54
CA HIS A 184 49.51 -13.19 24.81
C HIS A 184 48.76 -11.89 25.13
N LEU A 185 49.18 -10.74 24.57
CA LEU A 185 48.44 -9.47 24.71
C LEU A 185 46.99 -9.59 24.22
N LEU A 186 46.70 -10.46 23.24
CA LEU A 186 45.32 -10.69 22.77
C LEU A 186 44.41 -11.27 23.87
N THR A 187 44.98 -11.87 24.91
CA THR A 187 44.23 -12.37 26.06
C THR A 187 43.71 -11.24 26.95
N GLU A 188 44.25 -10.02 26.85
CA GLU A 188 43.80 -8.84 27.60
C GLU A 188 42.62 -8.12 26.94
N LEU A 189 42.25 -8.53 25.72
CA LEU A 189 41.09 -7.97 25.03
C LEU A 189 39.82 -8.27 25.82
N ASP A 190 39.12 -7.22 26.23
CA ASP A 190 37.88 -7.30 27.01
C ASP A 190 36.67 -6.74 26.26
N VAL A 191 35.51 -7.21 26.70
CA VAL A 191 34.16 -6.91 26.22
C VAL A 191 33.69 -5.53 26.68
N SER A 192 34.18 -5.04 27.83
CA SER A 192 33.59 -3.91 28.57
C SER A 192 34.13 -2.52 28.20
N SER A 193 35.20 -2.41 27.42
CA SER A 193 35.84 -1.14 27.08
C SER A 193 35.34 -0.58 25.75
N SER A 194 34.57 0.50 25.86
CA SER A 194 34.00 1.27 24.73
C SER A 194 34.99 2.23 24.05
N SER A 195 36.24 2.28 24.51
CA SER A 195 37.36 2.92 23.81
C SER A 195 38.10 1.86 23.00
N ALA A 196 38.51 2.17 21.77
CA ALA A 196 39.44 1.36 20.98
C ALA A 196 40.54 0.81 21.91
N ASN A 197 40.47 -0.48 22.24
CA ASN A 197 41.38 -1.10 23.21
C ASN A 197 42.78 -1.01 22.63
N SER A 198 43.54 0.00 23.05
CA SER A 198 44.94 0.12 22.70
C SER A 198 45.70 -0.81 23.63
N LEU A 199 46.07 -1.99 23.15
CA LEU A 199 46.93 -2.91 23.91
C LEU A 199 48.23 -2.19 24.27
N SER A 200 48.62 -2.26 25.53
CA SER A 200 49.88 -1.67 25.99
C SER A 200 51.03 -2.55 25.55
N ASN A 201 52.08 -1.95 24.99
CA ASN A 201 53.33 -2.66 24.77
C ASN A 201 54.00 -2.91 26.13
N PRO A 202 54.34 -4.15 26.53
CA PRO A 202 55.00 -4.41 27.80
C PRO A 202 56.52 -4.15 27.75
N TYR A 203 57.14 -4.11 26.56
CA TYR A 203 58.60 -4.08 26.39
C TYR A 203 59.13 -2.77 25.79
N TYR A 204 58.44 -1.63 25.98
CA TYR A 204 58.91 -0.35 25.42
C TYR A 204 60.02 0.30 26.26
N ASP A 205 60.95 0.99 25.60
CA ASP A 205 61.97 1.82 26.27
C ASP A 205 61.46 3.26 26.46
N TYR A 206 61.23 3.65 27.71
CA TYR A 206 60.77 4.99 28.09
C TYR A 206 61.78 6.11 27.75
N LYS A 207 63.04 5.77 27.44
CA LYS A 207 64.09 6.72 27.07
C LYS A 207 64.03 7.12 25.58
N ILE A 208 63.27 6.39 24.75
CA ILE A 208 63.12 6.68 23.32
C ILE A 208 61.80 7.44 23.11
N PRO A 209 61.83 8.73 22.68
CA PRO A 209 60.61 9.49 22.47
C PRO A 209 59.83 8.97 21.25
N GLY A 210 58.59 8.55 21.46
CA GLY A 210 57.70 8.07 20.39
C GLY A 210 56.50 7.29 20.93
N ASN A 211 55.48 7.12 20.07
CA ASN A 211 54.21 6.45 20.35
C ASN A 211 54.36 4.91 20.48
N MET A 212 55.35 4.41 21.22
CA MET A 212 55.69 2.98 21.36
C MET A 212 55.05 2.32 22.59
N THR A 213 54.31 3.08 23.39
CA THR A 213 53.61 2.59 24.58
C THR A 213 52.41 1.72 24.23
N LEU A 214 51.91 1.78 23.00
CA LEU A 214 50.72 1.08 22.52
C LEU A 214 51.03 0.27 21.26
N VAL A 215 50.33 -0.85 21.09
CA VAL A 215 50.33 -1.65 19.87
C VAL A 215 49.65 -0.85 18.75
N VAL A 216 50.33 -0.68 17.62
CA VAL A 216 49.80 0.09 16.48
C VAL A 216 48.95 -0.78 15.54
N ALA A 217 48.13 -0.16 14.69
CA ALA A 217 47.19 -0.88 13.81
C ALA A 217 47.87 -1.93 12.89
N ALA A 218 49.09 -1.65 12.40
CA ALA A 218 49.84 -2.61 11.60
C ALA A 218 50.26 -3.87 12.40
N GLU A 219 50.59 -3.71 13.68
CA GLU A 219 50.94 -4.82 14.58
C GLU A 219 49.70 -5.66 14.94
N TYR A 220 48.52 -5.03 15.06
CA TYR A 220 47.24 -5.74 15.23
C TYR A 220 46.92 -6.68 14.07
N ASN A 221 47.15 -6.26 12.83
CA ASN A 221 46.93 -7.13 11.68
C ASN A 221 47.89 -8.32 11.69
N ARG A 222 49.15 -8.10 12.09
CA ARG A 222 50.16 -9.17 12.21
C ARG A 222 49.82 -10.14 13.33
N PHE A 223 49.19 -9.70 14.41
CA PHE A 223 48.62 -10.61 15.40
C PHE A 223 47.53 -11.52 14.82
N ALA A 224 46.63 -11.01 13.97
CA ALA A 224 45.60 -11.81 13.32
C ALA A 224 46.20 -12.87 12.38
N GLU A 225 47.30 -12.54 11.69
CA GLU A 225 47.96 -13.46 10.76
C GLU A 225 48.92 -14.46 11.43
N HIS A 226 49.24 -14.27 12.71
CA HIS A 226 50.26 -15.06 13.42
C HIS A 226 49.83 -16.51 13.68
N SER A 227 48.53 -16.77 13.90
CA SER A 227 47.99 -18.14 13.99
C SER A 227 46.50 -18.17 13.68
N SER A 228 46.00 -19.34 13.28
CA SER A 228 44.57 -19.58 13.05
C SER A 228 43.71 -19.23 14.29
N LEU A 229 44.20 -19.55 15.49
CA LEU A 229 43.53 -19.22 16.75
C LEU A 229 43.51 -17.71 17.04
N ALA A 230 44.58 -16.98 16.72
CA ALA A 230 44.62 -15.52 16.87
C ALA A 230 43.65 -14.83 15.90
N LYS A 231 43.58 -15.34 14.67
CA LYS A 231 42.61 -14.90 13.65
C LYS A 231 41.17 -15.11 14.12
N GLU A 232 40.83 -16.33 14.55
CA GLU A 232 39.50 -16.69 15.07
C GLU A 232 39.09 -15.76 16.23
N LEU A 233 40.00 -15.46 17.16
CA LEU A 233 39.77 -14.55 18.29
C LEU A 233 39.48 -13.11 17.84
N LEU A 234 40.31 -12.55 16.96
CA LEU A 234 40.16 -11.16 16.49
C LEU A 234 38.95 -10.98 15.58
N GLU A 235 38.60 -11.98 14.76
CA GLU A 235 37.36 -11.99 13.97
C GLU A 235 36.13 -12.05 14.88
N ALA A 236 36.11 -12.93 15.89
CA ALA A 236 35.02 -13.00 16.85
C ALA A 236 34.83 -11.68 17.62
N LYS A 237 35.93 -11.01 17.99
CA LYS A 237 35.91 -9.68 18.61
C LYS A 237 35.37 -8.61 17.67
N THR A 238 35.84 -8.58 16.43
CA THR A 238 35.39 -7.61 15.42
C THR A 238 33.88 -7.74 15.16
N ASN A 239 33.38 -8.99 15.09
CA ASN A 239 31.96 -9.28 14.95
C ASN A 239 31.15 -8.79 16.16
N TYR A 240 31.66 -9.00 17.38
CA TYR A 240 31.06 -8.49 18.61
C TYR A 240 31.01 -6.96 18.67
N GLU A 241 32.12 -6.27 18.36
CA GLU A 241 32.22 -4.80 18.33
C GLU A 241 31.37 -4.17 17.21
N THR A 242 31.27 -4.85 16.06
CA THR A 242 30.38 -4.45 14.98
C THR A 242 28.92 -4.49 15.44
N ALA A 243 28.49 -5.57 16.11
CA ALA A 243 27.13 -5.67 16.64
C ALA A 243 26.81 -4.66 17.75
N LEU A 244 27.81 -4.28 18.58
CA LEU A 244 27.69 -3.20 19.55
C LEU A 244 27.46 -1.83 18.86
N SER A 245 28.19 -1.57 17.78
CA SER A 245 28.17 -0.30 17.04
C SER A 245 27.10 -0.20 15.95
N ASP A 246 26.46 -1.32 15.58
CA ASP A 246 25.48 -1.39 14.50
C ASP A 246 24.19 -0.61 14.83
N LYS A 247 23.90 0.39 13.99
CA LYS A 247 22.68 1.22 14.00
C LYS A 247 21.71 0.83 12.88
N SER A 248 22.03 -0.20 12.09
CA SER A 248 21.29 -0.52 10.88
C SER A 248 19.94 -1.19 11.16
N ASN A 249 18.98 -0.82 10.32
CA ASN A 249 17.59 -1.28 10.32
C ASN A 249 17.44 -2.45 9.32
N LEU A 250 16.26 -3.06 9.26
CA LEU A 250 15.96 -4.18 8.37
C LEU A 250 16.27 -3.86 6.89
N LEU A 251 16.10 -2.61 6.46
CA LEU A 251 16.49 -2.18 5.10
C LEU A 251 18.00 -2.34 4.85
N GLY A 252 18.84 -1.97 5.83
CA GLY A 252 20.29 -2.14 5.75
C GLY A 252 20.70 -3.61 5.59
N HIS A 253 20.13 -4.49 6.43
CA HIS A 253 20.41 -5.92 6.38
C HIS A 253 19.86 -6.61 5.12
N LEU A 254 18.70 -6.19 4.60
CA LEU A 254 18.17 -6.69 3.34
C LEU A 254 19.01 -6.28 2.13
N ARG A 255 19.53 -5.05 2.12
CA ARG A 255 20.44 -4.59 1.06
C ARG A 255 21.78 -5.32 1.11
N GLU A 256 22.31 -5.59 2.30
CA GLU A 256 23.48 -6.45 2.47
C GLU A 256 23.21 -7.86 1.94
N LEU A 257 22.09 -8.48 2.36
CA LEU A 257 21.71 -9.81 1.88
C LEU A 257 21.58 -9.84 0.35
N ASN A 258 20.90 -8.87 -0.27
CA ASN A 258 20.74 -8.82 -1.72
C ASN A 258 22.08 -8.68 -2.45
N ARG A 259 23.05 -7.93 -1.88
CA ARG A 259 24.42 -7.85 -2.40
C ARG A 259 25.11 -9.21 -2.36
N GLN A 260 24.97 -9.92 -1.24
CA GLN A 260 25.54 -11.26 -1.07
C GLN A 260 24.84 -12.32 -1.95
N LEU A 261 23.52 -12.22 -2.14
CA LEU A 261 22.75 -13.10 -3.03
C LEU A 261 23.11 -12.88 -4.49
N TYR A 262 23.29 -11.63 -4.92
CA TYR A 262 23.83 -11.32 -6.24
C TYR A 262 25.19 -11.97 -6.44
N PHE A 263 26.10 -11.70 -5.50
CA PHE A 263 27.45 -12.22 -5.51
C PHE A 263 27.46 -13.74 -5.60
N ASN A 264 26.50 -14.46 -4.99
CA ASN A 264 26.46 -15.92 -5.05
C ASN A 264 25.45 -16.50 -6.07
N SER A 265 24.91 -15.68 -6.98
CA SER A 265 24.00 -16.13 -8.06
C SER A 265 24.74 -16.36 -9.39
N VAL A 266 24.02 -16.75 -10.45
CA VAL A 266 24.54 -16.80 -11.84
C VAL A 266 25.14 -15.48 -12.32
N HIS A 267 24.78 -14.36 -11.69
CA HIS A 267 25.33 -13.03 -11.99
C HIS A 267 26.59 -12.69 -11.17
N GLY A 268 27.09 -13.63 -10.35
CA GLY A 268 28.31 -13.54 -9.54
C GLY A 268 29.08 -14.87 -9.55
N VAL A 269 29.44 -15.43 -8.39
CA VAL A 269 30.20 -16.68 -8.19
C VAL A 269 29.35 -17.97 -8.27
N GLY A 270 28.05 -17.85 -8.53
CA GLY A 270 27.14 -19.00 -8.74
C GLY A 270 27.06 -19.41 -10.22
N LYS A 271 26.63 -20.64 -10.48
CA LYS A 271 26.34 -21.18 -11.82
C LYS A 271 24.84 -21.12 -12.13
N GLU A 272 24.45 -21.29 -13.40
CA GLU A 272 23.03 -21.41 -13.79
C GLU A 272 22.33 -22.53 -13.02
N GLU A 273 23.05 -23.63 -12.76
CA GLU A 273 22.52 -24.77 -12.04
C GLU A 273 22.57 -24.54 -10.51
N ASN A 274 23.57 -23.86 -9.96
CA ASN A 274 23.82 -23.88 -8.50
C ASN A 274 24.33 -22.53 -7.96
N ALA A 275 23.93 -22.17 -6.74
CA ALA A 275 24.48 -21.03 -6.02
C ALA A 275 25.97 -21.18 -5.65
N GLY A 276 26.65 -20.04 -5.48
CA GLY A 276 27.97 -19.97 -4.86
C GLY A 276 27.92 -20.37 -3.38
N GLN A 277 28.99 -21.00 -2.88
CA GLN A 277 29.04 -21.54 -1.51
C GLN A 277 28.79 -20.48 -0.41
N GLY A 278 29.12 -19.21 -0.67
CA GLY A 278 28.90 -18.10 0.25
C GLY A 278 27.44 -17.68 0.41
N ALA A 279 26.52 -18.13 -0.48
CA ALA A 279 25.11 -17.74 -0.44
C ALA A 279 24.46 -18.14 0.89
N TYR A 280 24.71 -19.37 1.32
CA TYR A 280 24.07 -19.94 2.49
C TYR A 280 24.60 -19.31 3.78
N ALA A 281 25.89 -19.02 3.86
CA ALA A 281 26.46 -18.28 4.99
C ALA A 281 25.85 -16.87 5.11
N ALA A 282 25.63 -16.18 3.97
CA ALA A 282 24.99 -14.88 3.94
C ALA A 282 23.51 -14.94 4.34
N ILE A 283 22.77 -15.94 3.85
CA ILE A 283 21.36 -16.16 4.24
C ILE A 283 21.28 -16.48 5.73
N THR A 284 22.12 -17.38 6.25
CA THR A 284 22.17 -17.73 7.68
C THR A 284 22.47 -16.51 8.55
N ARG A 285 23.45 -15.68 8.17
CA ARG A 285 23.75 -14.42 8.88
C ARG A 285 22.56 -13.47 8.92
N PHE A 286 21.86 -13.32 7.79
CA PHE A 286 20.63 -12.52 7.76
C PHE A 286 19.51 -13.14 8.61
N MET A 287 19.40 -14.48 8.65
CA MET A 287 18.40 -15.17 9.46
C MET A 287 18.55 -14.87 10.95
N GLU A 288 19.78 -14.82 11.45
CA GLU A 288 20.04 -14.52 12.86
C GLU A 288 19.48 -13.16 13.24
N TYR A 289 19.68 -12.15 12.38
CA TYR A 289 19.06 -10.84 12.54
C TYR A 289 17.53 -10.88 12.39
N TYR A 290 17.02 -11.52 11.32
CA TYR A 290 15.60 -11.60 11.04
C TYR A 290 14.84 -12.27 12.18
N ASN A 291 15.39 -13.34 12.77
CA ASN A 291 14.80 -14.04 13.91
C ASN A 291 14.78 -13.18 15.18
N ALA A 292 15.77 -12.32 15.37
CA ALA A 292 15.80 -11.39 16.49
C ALA A 292 14.69 -10.31 16.42
N LEU A 293 14.01 -10.11 15.28
CA LEU A 293 12.92 -9.12 15.16
C LEU A 293 11.65 -9.45 15.97
N GLY A 294 11.44 -10.72 16.36
CA GLY A 294 10.28 -11.12 17.16
C GLY A 294 8.93 -10.66 16.58
N GLU A 295 8.12 -9.95 17.37
CA GLU A 295 6.79 -9.44 16.97
C GLU A 295 6.85 -8.37 15.85
N LEU A 296 8.00 -7.69 15.66
CA LEU A 296 8.16 -6.69 14.61
C LEU A 296 8.09 -7.30 13.20
N LYS A 297 8.25 -8.62 13.08
CA LYS A 297 7.99 -9.36 11.83
C LYS A 297 6.57 -9.13 11.30
N ALA A 298 5.60 -8.77 12.15
CA ALA A 298 4.24 -8.43 11.73
C ALA A 298 4.13 -7.10 10.97
N LYS A 299 5.13 -6.21 11.10
CA LYS A 299 5.19 -4.92 10.40
C LYS A 299 5.88 -5.01 9.03
N ILE A 300 6.45 -6.16 8.69
CA ILE A 300 7.11 -6.38 7.41
C ILE A 300 6.04 -6.55 6.33
N PRO A 301 6.10 -5.78 5.22
CA PRO A 301 5.20 -5.94 4.09
C PRO A 301 5.14 -7.39 3.61
N ALA A 302 3.94 -7.86 3.27
CA ALA A 302 3.70 -9.27 2.94
C ALA A 302 4.53 -9.76 1.75
N SER A 303 4.77 -8.90 0.75
CA SER A 303 5.62 -9.18 -0.42
C SER A 303 7.06 -9.49 -0.03
N ILE A 304 7.63 -8.72 0.89
CA ILE A 304 9.01 -8.89 1.37
C ILE A 304 9.12 -10.12 2.26
N LYS A 305 8.12 -10.32 3.13
CA LYS A 305 8.07 -11.50 4.00
C LYS A 305 8.02 -12.80 3.19
N GLN A 306 7.26 -12.84 2.10
CA GLN A 306 7.21 -13.99 1.19
C GLN A 306 8.58 -14.31 0.57
N GLU A 307 9.34 -13.29 0.15
CA GLU A 307 10.68 -13.50 -0.42
C GLU A 307 11.70 -13.92 0.65
N ILE A 308 11.62 -13.37 1.87
CA ILE A 308 12.42 -13.85 3.00
C ILE A 308 12.11 -15.33 3.27
N ASP A 309 10.83 -15.70 3.38
CA ASP A 309 10.43 -17.09 3.68
C ASP A 309 10.90 -18.08 2.61
N LYS A 310 10.90 -17.68 1.33
CA LYS A 310 11.48 -18.48 0.23
C LYS A 310 13.00 -18.66 0.39
N LEU A 311 13.72 -17.61 0.78
CA LEU A 311 15.16 -17.69 1.06
C LEU A 311 15.45 -18.54 2.31
N LEU A 312 14.57 -18.50 3.31
CA LEU A 312 14.66 -19.37 4.49
C LEU A 312 14.52 -20.85 4.10
N GLU A 313 13.55 -21.17 3.24
CA GLU A 313 13.33 -22.53 2.77
C GLU A 313 14.57 -23.06 2.01
N LEU A 314 15.20 -22.20 1.21
CA LEU A 314 16.39 -22.53 0.44
C LEU A 314 17.62 -22.79 1.32
N ALA A 315 17.82 -22.02 2.37
CA ALA A 315 18.95 -22.24 3.28
C ALA A 315 18.71 -23.40 4.27
N SER A 316 17.46 -23.78 4.51
CA SER A 316 17.13 -24.95 5.33
C SER A 316 17.40 -26.28 4.60
N ASP A 317 17.37 -26.27 3.27
CA ASP A 317 17.68 -27.42 2.43
C ASP A 317 18.40 -26.96 1.15
N TRP A 318 19.72 -26.82 1.27
CA TRP A 318 20.57 -26.36 0.16
C TRP A 318 20.48 -27.27 -1.07
N THR A 319 20.06 -28.54 -0.90
CA THR A 319 19.93 -29.50 -2.00
C THR A 319 18.85 -29.11 -3.01
N LYS A 320 17.87 -28.27 -2.62
CA LYS A 320 16.84 -27.72 -3.53
C LYS A 320 17.39 -26.78 -4.61
N ASN A 321 18.63 -26.32 -4.45
CA ASN A 321 19.32 -25.46 -5.41
C ASN A 321 20.50 -26.20 -6.10
N LEU A 322 20.54 -27.54 -6.04
CA LEU A 322 21.50 -28.37 -6.81
C LEU A 322 21.27 -28.30 -8.33
N ASN A 323 20.09 -27.85 -8.78
CA ASN A 323 19.81 -27.52 -10.17
C ASN A 323 18.66 -26.50 -10.27
N ALA A 324 18.97 -25.22 -10.13
CA ALA A 324 18.04 -24.10 -10.19
C ALA A 324 17.39 -23.89 -11.57
N THR A 325 17.89 -24.55 -12.63
CA THR A 325 17.28 -24.48 -13.98
C THR A 325 15.99 -25.31 -14.09
N GLU A 326 15.82 -26.35 -13.26
CA GLU A 326 14.60 -27.17 -13.22
C GLU A 326 13.48 -26.51 -12.39
N ASN A 327 13.85 -25.62 -11.47
CA ASN A 327 12.90 -24.84 -10.68
C ASN A 327 13.43 -23.42 -10.45
N LEU A 328 13.01 -22.49 -11.30
CA LEU A 328 13.46 -21.09 -11.22
C LEU A 328 13.10 -20.40 -9.89
N GLU A 329 12.16 -20.94 -9.10
CA GLU A 329 11.84 -20.43 -7.76
C GLU A 329 12.96 -20.73 -6.74
N THR A 330 13.85 -21.68 -7.02
CA THR A 330 15.03 -21.94 -6.18
C THR A 330 16.25 -21.13 -6.61
N CYS A 331 16.20 -20.44 -7.75
CA CYS A 331 17.29 -19.63 -8.26
C CYS A 331 17.52 -18.36 -7.42
N LEU A 332 18.75 -18.17 -6.92
CA LEU A 332 19.10 -17.01 -6.08
C LEU A 332 19.02 -15.68 -6.83
N ALA A 333 19.28 -15.65 -8.14
CA ALA A 333 19.09 -14.45 -8.96
C ALA A 333 17.61 -14.04 -9.00
N THR A 334 16.72 -15.01 -9.21
CA THR A 334 15.26 -14.80 -9.19
C THR A 334 14.79 -14.32 -7.82
N ARG A 335 15.30 -14.89 -6.72
CA ARG A 335 14.97 -14.46 -5.34
C ARG A 335 15.52 -13.09 -5.01
N ARG A 336 16.73 -12.75 -5.45
CA ARG A 336 17.29 -11.40 -5.31
C ARG A 336 16.42 -10.38 -6.05
N GLN A 337 16.08 -10.63 -7.31
CA GLN A 337 15.22 -9.72 -8.09
C GLN A 337 13.83 -9.59 -7.47
N GLY A 338 13.26 -10.69 -6.96
CA GLY A 338 12.02 -10.69 -6.19
C GLY A 338 12.12 -9.82 -4.93
N SER A 339 13.19 -9.98 -4.15
CA SER A 339 13.48 -9.19 -2.96
C SER A 339 13.68 -7.69 -3.27
N GLU A 340 14.45 -7.33 -4.31
CA GLU A 340 14.64 -5.94 -4.71
C GLU A 340 13.36 -5.27 -5.21
N ASN A 341 12.55 -6.00 -6.00
CA ASN A 341 11.24 -5.51 -6.43
C ASN A 341 10.28 -5.36 -5.25
N ALA A 342 10.33 -6.26 -4.27
CA ALA A 342 9.49 -6.20 -3.07
C ALA A 342 9.91 -5.06 -2.13
N ILE A 343 11.18 -4.65 -2.12
CA ILE A 343 11.69 -3.51 -1.34
C ILE A 343 11.24 -2.16 -1.93
N ARG A 344 11.12 -2.05 -3.26
CA ARG A 344 10.76 -0.80 -3.95
C ARG A 344 9.40 -0.28 -3.47
N GLY A 345 9.39 0.93 -2.91
CA GLY A 345 8.20 1.61 -2.38
C GLY A 345 7.94 1.35 -0.89
N HIS A 346 8.73 0.51 -0.23
CA HIS A 346 8.63 0.18 1.20
C HIS A 346 9.88 0.59 1.99
N GLU A 347 10.80 1.36 1.41
CA GLU A 347 12.10 1.70 2.00
C GLU A 347 11.95 2.45 3.33
N ILE A 348 10.99 3.37 3.42
CA ILE A 348 10.71 4.13 4.65
C ILE A 348 10.21 3.18 5.75
N GLU A 349 9.27 2.29 5.44
CA GLU A 349 8.69 1.32 6.38
C GLU A 349 9.75 0.34 6.89
N LEU A 350 10.58 -0.21 5.99
CA LEU A 350 11.67 -1.12 6.34
C LEU A 350 12.79 -0.44 7.13
N SER A 351 13.06 0.83 6.86
CA SER A 351 14.05 1.60 7.60
C SER A 351 13.63 1.89 9.05
N ALA A 352 12.33 1.78 9.35
CA ALA A 352 11.76 1.94 10.68
C ALA A 352 11.70 0.62 11.49
N ILE A 353 12.00 -0.52 10.86
CA ILE A 353 12.02 -1.83 11.51
C ILE A 353 13.45 -2.13 11.96
N SER A 354 13.69 -2.05 13.26
CA SER A 354 14.97 -2.43 13.88
C SER A 354 14.70 -3.36 15.05
N ILE A 355 15.63 -4.26 15.35
CA ILE A 355 15.58 -5.08 16.55
C ILE A 355 15.41 -4.21 17.81
N SER A 356 14.49 -4.60 18.69
CA SER A 356 14.27 -3.91 19.97
C SER A 356 15.53 -4.03 20.85
N GLY A 357 15.67 -3.15 21.85
CA GLY A 357 16.83 -3.17 22.76
C GLY A 357 17.06 -4.53 23.44
N GLU A 358 16.00 -5.27 23.74
CA GLU A 358 16.08 -6.60 24.36
C GLU A 358 16.55 -7.70 23.40
N SER A 359 16.10 -7.68 22.14
CA SER A 359 16.58 -8.61 21.11
C SER A 359 18.01 -8.30 20.68
N LYS A 360 18.39 -7.02 20.64
CA LYS A 360 19.78 -6.60 20.43
C LYS A 360 20.68 -7.10 21.57
N ALA A 361 20.21 -7.06 22.81
CA ALA A 361 20.93 -7.61 23.95
C ALA A 361 21.19 -9.13 23.81
N LYS A 362 20.22 -9.92 23.33
CA LYS A 362 20.40 -11.37 23.09
C LYS A 362 21.37 -11.69 21.96
N LEU A 363 21.38 -10.90 20.89
CA LEU A 363 22.37 -11.06 19.80
C LEU A 363 23.79 -10.72 20.28
N ILE A 364 23.92 -9.63 21.04
CA ILE A 364 25.17 -9.22 21.68
C ILE A 364 25.65 -10.32 22.63
N GLU A 365 24.77 -10.90 23.44
CA GLU A 365 25.08 -12.03 24.35
C GLU A 365 25.58 -13.27 23.60
N GLY A 366 24.98 -13.60 22.45
CA GLY A 366 25.42 -14.71 21.59
C GLY A 366 26.82 -14.48 21.01
N LEU A 367 27.09 -13.28 20.52
CA LEU A 367 28.41 -12.91 19.98
C LEU A 367 29.48 -12.79 21.07
N GLU A 368 29.11 -12.31 22.26
CA GLU A 368 29.97 -12.27 23.44
C GLU A 368 30.40 -13.68 23.84
N LYS A 369 29.47 -14.65 23.82
CA LYS A 369 29.78 -16.06 24.08
C LYS A 369 30.76 -16.64 23.06
N THR A 370 30.60 -16.32 21.77
CA THR A 370 31.52 -16.73 20.71
C THR A 370 32.91 -16.14 20.91
N PHE A 371 33.01 -14.84 21.22
CA PHE A 371 34.28 -14.19 21.55
C PHE A 371 34.95 -14.83 22.77
N ASN A 372 34.21 -15.05 23.86
CA ASN A 372 34.75 -15.68 25.07
C ASN A 372 35.20 -17.12 24.84
N THR A 373 34.51 -17.86 23.96
CA THR A 373 34.91 -19.23 23.57
C THR A 373 36.23 -19.20 22.80
N ALA A 374 36.35 -18.34 21.78
CA ALA A 374 37.60 -18.18 21.01
C ALA A 374 38.77 -17.72 21.89
N ARG A 375 38.52 -16.83 22.86
CA ARG A 375 39.51 -16.38 23.85
C ARG A 375 39.98 -17.52 24.74
N SER A 376 39.05 -18.34 25.24
CA SER A 376 39.38 -19.52 26.05
C SER A 376 40.20 -20.55 25.26
N ASP A 377 39.83 -20.82 24.01
CA ASP A 377 40.55 -21.77 23.14
C ASP A 377 41.98 -21.26 22.85
N PHE A 378 42.13 -19.95 22.59
CA PHE A 378 43.44 -19.31 22.41
C PHE A 378 44.33 -19.39 23.65
N ILE A 379 43.78 -19.04 24.84
CA ILE A 379 44.51 -19.15 26.12
C ILE A 379 44.94 -20.60 26.38
N SER A 380 44.04 -21.55 26.19
CA SER A 380 44.31 -22.97 26.43
C SER A 380 45.45 -23.49 25.53
N ALA A 381 45.48 -23.06 24.27
CA ALA A 381 46.53 -23.43 23.33
C ALA A 381 47.90 -22.82 23.70
N LEU A 382 47.93 -21.57 24.18
CA LEU A 382 49.16 -20.94 24.68
C LEU A 382 49.67 -21.63 25.95
N SER A 383 48.81 -21.91 26.93
CA SER A 383 49.20 -22.62 28.16
C SER A 383 49.63 -24.08 27.92
N ALA A 384 49.13 -24.71 26.85
CA ALA A 384 49.59 -26.04 26.45
C ALA A 384 51.05 -26.06 25.97
N LEU A 385 51.61 -24.91 25.55
CA LEU A 385 53.04 -24.78 25.25
C LEU A 385 53.89 -24.83 26.53
N ASP A 386 53.37 -24.33 27.66
CA ASP A 386 54.08 -24.31 28.95
C ASP A 386 54.19 -25.70 29.60
N SER A 387 53.25 -26.61 29.30
CA SER A 387 53.11 -27.91 29.97
C SER A 387 53.85 -29.07 29.28
N LYS A 388 54.24 -28.92 28.00
CA LYS A 388 54.95 -29.98 27.27
C LYS A 388 56.39 -30.23 27.75
N GLU A 389 56.98 -29.32 28.53
CA GLU A 389 58.33 -29.50 29.08
C GLU A 389 58.35 -30.11 30.51
N ALA A 390 57.21 -30.20 31.20
CA ALA A 390 57.15 -30.73 32.56
C ALA A 390 57.19 -32.27 32.67
N THR A 391 57.28 -33.03 31.57
CA THR A 391 57.32 -34.51 31.63
C THR A 391 58.36 -35.15 30.71
N GLY A 392 59.63 -34.89 31.00
CA GLY A 392 60.67 -35.91 30.88
C GLY A 392 60.48 -37.01 31.94
N PHE A 393 59.39 -37.79 31.88
CA PHE A 393 59.26 -39.00 32.69
C PHE A 393 58.66 -40.16 31.88
N LYS A 394 59.58 -41.01 31.41
CA LYS A 394 59.29 -42.34 30.90
C LYS A 394 58.91 -43.21 32.12
N GLY A 395 57.64 -43.58 32.29
CA GLY A 395 57.26 -44.50 33.38
C GLY A 395 55.76 -44.67 33.58
N MET A 396 55.30 -45.91 33.40
CA MET A 396 53.93 -46.42 33.63
C MET A 396 53.28 -45.97 34.95
N MET A 397 51.96 -45.74 34.95
CA MET A 397 50.99 -46.55 35.70
C MET A 397 49.55 -46.28 35.23
N LYS A 398 48.82 -47.38 35.02
CA LYS A 398 47.37 -47.43 34.85
C LYS A 398 46.69 -47.12 36.19
N SER A 399 45.70 -46.26 36.18
CA SER A 399 44.58 -46.35 37.12
C SER A 399 43.30 -46.05 36.36
N GLU A 400 42.49 -47.08 36.20
CA GLU A 400 41.15 -47.00 35.63
C GLU A 400 40.25 -46.20 36.58
N GLY A 401 39.61 -45.17 36.04
CA GLY A 401 38.64 -44.32 36.71
C GLY A 401 38.13 -43.27 35.74
N GLU A 402 37.07 -43.63 35.00
CA GLU A 402 36.18 -42.78 34.18
C GLU A 402 36.76 -41.44 33.67
N LEU A 403 37.40 -41.48 32.50
CA LEU A 403 37.69 -40.28 31.70
C LEU A 403 36.54 -40.02 30.72
N THR A 404 35.92 -38.85 30.85
CA THR A 404 35.40 -38.15 29.66
C THR A 404 36.59 -37.83 28.76
N SER A 405 36.47 -38.13 27.47
CA SER A 405 37.50 -37.89 26.47
C SER A 405 37.90 -36.40 26.48
N PRO A 406 39.20 -36.06 26.66
CA PRO A 406 39.63 -34.68 26.59
C PRO A 406 39.40 -34.16 25.16
N LYS A 407 38.69 -33.03 25.05
CA LYS A 407 38.49 -32.28 23.81
C LYS A 407 39.88 -32.03 23.18
N ALA A 408 40.10 -32.46 21.94
CA ALA A 408 41.38 -32.27 21.28
C ALA A 408 41.70 -30.77 21.16
N ILE A 409 42.72 -30.30 21.87
CA ILE A 409 43.17 -28.90 21.83
C ILE A 409 43.81 -28.67 20.45
N LYS A 410 43.35 -27.66 19.71
CA LYS A 410 43.98 -27.25 18.43
C LYS A 410 45.45 -26.86 18.70
N PRO A 411 46.42 -27.39 17.93
CA PRO A 411 47.84 -27.07 18.14
C PRO A 411 48.13 -25.60 17.79
N TYR A 412 48.98 -24.95 18.59
CA TYR A 412 49.44 -23.60 18.31
C TYR A 412 50.59 -23.63 17.30
N GLU A 413 50.31 -23.20 16.06
CA GLU A 413 51.26 -23.21 14.94
C GLU A 413 52.34 -22.14 15.10
N GLY A 414 51.93 -20.91 15.45
CA GLY A 414 52.79 -19.77 15.84
C GLY A 414 53.88 -19.41 14.83
N SER A 415 53.57 -18.57 13.86
CA SER A 415 54.58 -18.01 12.95
C SER A 415 54.13 -16.67 12.40
N GLU A 416 55.01 -15.68 12.45
CA GLU A 416 54.75 -14.40 11.82
C GLU A 416 54.68 -14.53 10.28
N ASN A 417 53.80 -13.78 9.63
CA ASN A 417 53.79 -13.74 8.17
C ASN A 417 55.05 -12.98 7.68
N VAL A 418 55.70 -13.49 6.63
CA VAL A 418 56.91 -12.87 6.09
C VAL A 418 56.50 -11.60 5.34
N GLU A 419 56.90 -10.43 5.84
CA GLU A 419 56.81 -9.19 5.08
C GLU A 419 57.82 -9.24 3.93
N ILE A 420 57.35 -9.60 2.74
CA ILE A 420 58.17 -9.61 1.52
C ILE A 420 58.27 -8.17 1.04
N GLY A 421 59.32 -7.44 1.43
CA GLY A 421 59.58 -6.07 0.98
C GLY A 421 60.45 -6.00 -0.28
N ALA A 422 60.43 -4.86 -0.98
CA ALA A 422 61.24 -4.66 -2.19
C ALA A 422 62.76 -4.74 -1.92
N ALA A 423 63.19 -4.30 -0.73
CA ALA A 423 64.57 -4.43 -0.27
C ALA A 423 65.01 -5.90 -0.18
N LEU A 424 64.16 -6.78 0.38
CA LEU A 424 64.42 -8.21 0.50
C LEU A 424 64.51 -8.89 -0.86
N ILE A 425 63.56 -8.61 -1.76
CA ILE A 425 63.53 -9.17 -3.12
C ILE A 425 64.81 -8.80 -3.88
N LYS A 426 65.23 -7.54 -3.79
CA LYS A 426 66.46 -7.03 -4.41
C LYS A 426 67.72 -7.65 -3.79
N GLU A 427 67.77 -7.75 -2.47
CA GLU A 427 68.91 -8.30 -1.71
C GLU A 427 69.12 -9.80 -2.00
N LEU A 428 68.03 -10.54 -2.19
CA LEU A 428 68.05 -11.97 -2.49
C LEU A 428 68.08 -12.26 -4.01
N ASN A 429 68.04 -11.23 -4.85
CA ASN A 429 67.99 -11.33 -6.32
C ASN A 429 66.88 -12.26 -6.82
N ILE A 430 65.68 -12.15 -6.23
CA ILE A 430 64.54 -13.01 -6.55
C ILE A 430 63.80 -12.45 -7.75
N GLN A 431 63.66 -13.25 -8.80
CA GLN A 431 62.74 -12.95 -9.89
C GLN A 431 61.31 -13.28 -9.45
N ILE A 432 60.43 -12.28 -9.50
CA ILE A 432 59.02 -12.48 -9.22
C ILE A 432 58.37 -13.08 -10.45
N ALA A 433 57.84 -14.28 -10.28
CA ALA A 433 57.04 -14.96 -11.28
C ALA A 433 55.68 -15.28 -10.67
N ILE A 434 54.62 -14.68 -11.20
CA ILE A 434 53.23 -14.98 -10.87
C ILE A 434 52.76 -16.06 -11.82
N LYS A 435 52.52 -17.25 -11.28
CA LYS A 435 52.14 -18.42 -12.07
C LYS A 435 50.65 -18.72 -11.97
N ASN A 436 50.05 -18.39 -10.83
CA ASN A 436 48.63 -18.62 -10.59
C ASN A 436 48.07 -17.60 -9.60
N LYS A 437 46.75 -17.62 -9.43
CA LYS A 437 46.03 -16.67 -8.57
C LYS A 437 46.44 -16.71 -7.09
N ALA A 438 46.96 -17.84 -6.60
CA ALA A 438 47.41 -17.95 -5.21
C ALA A 438 48.67 -17.10 -4.92
N ASP A 439 49.34 -16.61 -5.96
CA ASP A 439 50.48 -15.70 -5.84
C ASP A 439 50.03 -14.22 -5.67
N LEU A 440 48.79 -13.86 -6.03
CA LEU A 440 48.30 -12.47 -5.97
C LEU A 440 48.22 -11.88 -4.55
N PRO A 441 47.78 -12.60 -3.51
CA PRO A 441 47.82 -12.11 -2.13
C PRO A 441 49.22 -11.67 -1.68
N LEU A 442 50.29 -12.27 -2.23
CA LEU A 442 51.68 -11.91 -1.92
C LEU A 442 52.12 -10.58 -2.55
N ILE A 443 51.49 -10.15 -3.65
CA ILE A 443 51.66 -8.76 -4.12
C ILE A 443 50.91 -7.79 -3.21
N ILE A 444 49.74 -8.21 -2.71
CA ILE A 444 48.95 -7.39 -1.82
C ILE A 444 49.63 -7.22 -0.45
N THR A 445 50.61 -8.04 -0.05
CA THR A 445 51.38 -7.77 1.19
C THR A 445 52.33 -6.57 1.05
N LEU A 446 52.82 -6.27 -0.15
CA LEU A 446 53.67 -5.12 -0.46
C LEU A 446 52.97 -3.79 -0.14
N THR A 447 53.75 -2.76 0.19
CA THR A 447 53.23 -1.39 0.30
C THR A 447 52.88 -0.83 -1.10
N PRO A 448 52.00 0.17 -1.20
CA PRO A 448 51.65 0.79 -2.49
C PRO A 448 52.87 1.27 -3.31
N ASN A 449 53.92 1.74 -2.65
CA ASN A 449 55.15 2.17 -3.34
C ASN A 449 55.96 0.98 -3.85
N GLU A 450 56.10 -0.06 -3.04
CA GLU A 450 56.79 -1.28 -3.44
C GLU A 450 56.06 -1.99 -4.59
N ILE A 451 54.73 -2.02 -4.59
CA ILE A 451 53.93 -2.53 -5.71
C ILE A 451 54.35 -1.82 -7.02
N ARG A 452 54.54 -0.50 -7.00
CA ARG A 452 54.94 0.28 -8.18
C ARG A 452 56.38 -0.02 -8.63
N GLU A 453 57.29 -0.29 -7.70
CA GLU A 453 58.68 -0.63 -8.02
C GLU A 453 58.82 -2.06 -8.54
N VAL A 454 58.03 -2.96 -7.98
CA VAL A 454 58.14 -4.41 -8.15
C VAL A 454 57.32 -4.93 -9.34
N CYS A 455 56.15 -4.34 -9.62
CA CYS A 455 55.29 -4.72 -10.75
C CYS A 455 55.84 -4.16 -12.07
N THR A 456 56.95 -4.72 -12.53
CA THR A 456 57.49 -4.48 -13.87
C THR A 456 56.53 -4.98 -14.95
N ASP A 457 56.77 -4.58 -16.20
CA ASP A 457 55.89 -4.90 -17.33
C ASP A 457 55.69 -6.42 -17.53
N ASP A 458 56.71 -7.24 -17.24
CA ASP A 458 56.62 -8.70 -17.28
C ASP A 458 55.72 -9.27 -16.18
N VAL A 459 55.89 -8.77 -14.95
CA VAL A 459 55.03 -9.13 -13.80
C VAL A 459 53.59 -8.71 -14.05
N LEU A 460 53.36 -7.51 -14.60
CA LEU A 460 52.02 -7.04 -14.97
C LEU A 460 51.36 -7.92 -16.04
N ASN A 461 52.13 -8.42 -17.01
CA ASN A 461 51.60 -9.38 -18.00
C ASN A 461 51.21 -10.70 -17.35
N GLN A 462 51.99 -11.18 -16.38
CA GLN A 462 51.68 -12.40 -15.63
C GLN A 462 50.43 -12.22 -14.74
N ILE A 463 50.30 -11.07 -14.07
CA ILE A 463 49.10 -10.69 -13.31
C ILE A 463 47.88 -10.62 -14.23
N ASN A 464 47.99 -9.99 -15.40
CA ASN A 464 46.91 -9.96 -16.39
C ASN A 464 46.56 -11.37 -16.91
N GLY A 465 47.52 -12.30 -16.90
CA GLY A 465 47.31 -13.72 -17.20
C GLY A 465 46.56 -14.48 -16.11
N CYS A 466 46.52 -13.97 -14.87
CA CYS A 466 45.75 -14.56 -13.77
C CYS A 466 44.26 -14.23 -13.82
N PHE A 467 43.86 -13.27 -14.65
CA PHE A 467 42.47 -12.86 -14.85
C PHE A 467 41.99 -13.38 -16.22
N GLU A 468 41.42 -14.58 -16.21
CA GLU A 468 40.76 -15.20 -17.36
C GLU A 468 39.32 -14.67 -17.52
N THR A 469 38.68 -14.28 -16.41
CA THR A 469 37.30 -13.76 -16.39
C THR A 469 37.22 -12.41 -15.66
N VAL A 470 36.13 -11.67 -15.92
CA VAL A 470 35.82 -10.42 -15.21
C VAL A 470 35.55 -10.67 -13.72
N GLU A 471 34.99 -11.83 -13.37
CA GLU A 471 34.73 -12.26 -12.00
C GLU A 471 36.01 -12.29 -11.15
N GLU A 472 37.09 -12.84 -11.69
CA GLU A 472 38.37 -12.92 -10.99
C GLU A 472 38.97 -11.54 -10.72
N LEU A 473 38.78 -10.62 -11.65
CA LEU A 473 39.17 -9.22 -11.48
C LEU A 473 38.30 -8.51 -10.43
N VAL A 474 36.99 -8.80 -10.38
CA VAL A 474 36.06 -8.25 -9.38
C VAL A 474 36.46 -8.70 -7.98
N ILE A 475 36.64 -10.01 -7.77
CA ILE A 475 37.05 -10.59 -6.48
C ILE A 475 38.36 -9.94 -6.02
N PHE A 476 39.33 -9.85 -6.93
CA PHE A 476 40.60 -9.19 -6.66
C PHE A 476 40.43 -7.72 -6.25
N CYS A 477 39.58 -6.94 -6.94
CA CYS A 477 39.35 -5.53 -6.60
C CYS A 477 38.64 -5.36 -5.24
N ILE A 478 37.73 -6.27 -4.87
CA ILE A 478 37.01 -6.25 -3.59
C ILE A 478 37.97 -6.56 -2.44
N GLU A 479 38.74 -7.65 -2.57
CA GLU A 479 39.64 -8.15 -1.53
C GLU A 479 40.89 -7.28 -1.36
N THR A 480 41.27 -6.51 -2.38
CA THR A 480 42.45 -5.64 -2.31
C THR A 480 42.13 -4.33 -1.57
N PRO A 481 42.95 -3.91 -0.59
CA PRO A 481 42.81 -2.62 0.07
C PRO A 481 42.91 -1.44 -0.92
N PRO A 482 42.11 -0.37 -0.79
CA PRO A 482 42.01 0.72 -1.78
C PRO A 482 43.35 1.32 -2.23
N ALA A 483 44.24 1.65 -1.29
CA ALA A 483 45.55 2.25 -1.62
C ALA A 483 46.46 1.31 -2.44
N LYS A 484 46.35 -0.01 -2.22
CA LYS A 484 47.10 -1.03 -2.95
C LYS A 484 46.47 -1.30 -4.31
N LEU A 485 45.14 -1.30 -4.36
CA LEU A 485 44.38 -1.40 -5.60
C LEU A 485 44.70 -0.26 -6.55
N GLU A 486 44.76 0.98 -6.05
CA GLU A 486 45.15 2.15 -6.85
C GLU A 486 46.58 2.00 -7.39
N ALA A 487 47.54 1.60 -6.56
CA ALA A 487 48.91 1.42 -7.00
C ALA A 487 49.04 0.36 -8.11
N LEU A 488 48.30 -0.75 -8.00
CA LEU A 488 48.35 -1.82 -9.00
C LEU A 488 47.60 -1.46 -10.29
N LEU A 489 46.37 -0.96 -10.17
CA LEU A 489 45.53 -0.64 -11.33
C LEU A 489 46.12 0.48 -12.19
N ASN A 490 46.85 1.44 -11.61
CA ASN A 490 47.50 2.50 -12.38
C ASN A 490 48.42 1.97 -13.50
N ALA A 491 49.04 0.81 -13.31
CA ALA A 491 49.87 0.17 -14.34
C ALA A 491 49.13 -0.98 -15.06
N LEU A 492 48.34 -1.76 -14.31
CA LEU A 492 47.67 -2.94 -14.83
C LEU A 492 46.47 -2.60 -15.75
N ALA A 493 45.81 -1.45 -15.54
CA ALA A 493 44.63 -1.05 -16.31
C ALA A 493 44.92 -1.00 -17.81
N LEU A 494 46.11 -0.59 -18.25
CA LEU A 494 46.48 -0.57 -19.68
C LEU A 494 46.55 -1.96 -20.31
N LYS A 495 46.83 -3.01 -19.51
CA LYS A 495 46.92 -4.40 -19.99
C LYS A 495 45.55 -5.09 -19.96
N ILE A 496 44.73 -4.79 -18.95
CA ILE A 496 43.38 -5.36 -18.77
C ILE A 496 42.33 -4.64 -19.63
N GLY A 497 42.48 -3.33 -19.84
CA GLY A 497 41.51 -2.47 -20.53
C GLY A 497 41.07 -2.98 -21.89
N PRO A 498 41.96 -3.48 -22.76
CA PRO A 498 41.55 -4.07 -24.03
C PRO A 498 40.58 -5.25 -23.90
N LYS A 499 40.67 -6.07 -22.84
CA LYS A 499 39.71 -7.15 -22.57
C LYS A 499 38.42 -6.60 -21.96
N LEU A 500 38.54 -5.82 -20.88
CA LEU A 500 37.43 -5.35 -20.05
C LEU A 500 36.53 -4.31 -20.74
N LEU A 501 37.10 -3.45 -21.58
CA LEU A 501 36.38 -2.38 -22.28
C LEU A 501 35.88 -2.79 -23.67
N THR A 502 35.96 -4.09 -24.01
CA THR A 502 35.38 -4.59 -25.27
C THR A 502 33.86 -4.62 -25.22
N HIS A 503 33.28 -5.00 -24.07
CA HIS A 503 31.85 -4.97 -23.83
C HIS A 503 31.54 -4.01 -22.67
N PRO A 504 30.70 -2.98 -22.87
CA PRO A 504 30.33 -2.04 -21.80
C PRO A 504 29.76 -2.72 -20.54
N GLN A 505 29.10 -3.87 -20.70
CA GLN A 505 28.55 -4.67 -19.61
C GLN A 505 29.63 -5.24 -18.69
N ASP A 506 30.81 -5.59 -19.20
CA ASP A 506 31.89 -6.16 -18.38
C ASP A 506 32.48 -5.10 -17.43
N PHE A 507 32.65 -3.88 -17.95
CA PHE A 507 33.05 -2.74 -17.12
C PHE A 507 31.94 -2.33 -16.14
N ALA A 508 30.67 -2.40 -16.57
CA ALA A 508 29.53 -2.17 -15.68
C ALA A 508 29.51 -3.18 -14.53
N SER A 509 29.65 -4.48 -14.82
CA SER A 509 29.69 -5.56 -13.83
C SER A 509 30.81 -5.37 -12.81
N LEU A 510 31.97 -4.87 -13.26
CA LEU A 510 33.05 -4.50 -12.35
C LEU A 510 32.62 -3.40 -11.38
N LEU A 511 32.11 -2.27 -11.90
CA LEU A 511 31.72 -1.13 -11.07
C LEU A 511 30.53 -1.42 -10.14
N ILE A 512 29.53 -2.18 -10.60
CA ILE A 512 28.34 -2.57 -9.80
C ILE A 512 28.76 -3.33 -8.54
N SER A 513 29.83 -4.12 -8.64
CA SER A 513 30.30 -4.98 -7.55
C SER A 513 31.18 -4.25 -6.54
N LEU A 514 31.51 -2.98 -6.78
CA LEU A 514 32.43 -2.19 -5.97
C LEU A 514 31.69 -1.07 -5.21
N ASP A 515 32.21 -0.73 -4.04
CA ASP A 515 31.80 0.49 -3.33
C ASP A 515 32.26 1.76 -4.07
N SER A 516 31.82 2.93 -3.57
CA SER A 516 32.10 4.23 -4.19
C SER A 516 33.61 4.55 -4.26
N GLU A 517 34.39 4.23 -3.23
CA GLU A 517 35.83 4.50 -3.17
C GLU A 517 36.58 3.64 -4.21
N ARG A 518 36.31 2.35 -4.25
CA ARG A 518 36.91 1.41 -5.21
C ARG A 518 36.45 1.72 -6.64
N SER A 519 35.19 2.09 -6.84
CA SER A 519 34.66 2.52 -8.14
C SER A 519 35.40 3.74 -8.68
N GLN A 520 35.70 4.74 -7.82
CA GLN A 520 36.50 5.90 -8.20
C GLN A 520 37.93 5.51 -8.60
N ILE A 521 38.57 4.62 -7.84
CA ILE A 521 39.91 4.12 -8.16
C ILE A 521 39.93 3.42 -9.53
N VAL A 522 38.95 2.54 -9.79
CA VAL A 522 38.82 1.86 -11.07
C VAL A 522 38.59 2.87 -12.20
N VAL A 523 37.58 3.74 -12.09
CA VAL A 523 37.29 4.74 -13.14
C VAL A 523 38.50 5.62 -13.43
N LYS A 524 39.22 6.06 -12.40
CA LYS A 524 40.46 6.85 -12.53
C LYS A 524 41.57 6.07 -13.24
N ALA A 525 41.78 4.81 -12.91
CA ALA A 525 42.81 3.98 -13.54
C ALA A 525 42.52 3.70 -15.02
N PHE A 526 41.24 3.58 -15.39
CA PHE A 526 40.81 3.35 -16.77
C PHE A 526 40.50 4.63 -17.55
N ASP A 527 40.65 5.82 -16.95
CA ASP A 527 40.24 7.12 -17.51
C ASP A 527 40.74 7.35 -18.95
N SER A 528 42.02 7.03 -19.19
CA SER A 528 42.65 7.15 -20.52
C SER A 528 42.09 6.22 -21.59
N GLN A 529 41.40 5.15 -21.19
CA GLN A 529 40.87 4.12 -22.07
C GLN A 529 39.34 4.13 -22.15
N LEU A 530 38.62 4.80 -21.24
CA LEU A 530 37.16 4.93 -21.29
C LEU A 530 36.62 5.44 -22.64
N PRO A 531 37.27 6.38 -23.35
CA PRO A 531 36.83 6.78 -24.69
C PRO A 531 36.82 5.63 -25.72
N GLN A 532 37.52 4.51 -25.47
CA GLN A 532 37.46 3.33 -26.35
C GLN A 532 36.08 2.68 -26.39
N LEU A 533 35.32 2.76 -25.28
CA LEU A 533 33.93 2.29 -25.22
C LEU A 533 33.04 2.99 -26.25
N MET A 534 33.39 4.25 -26.57
CA MET A 534 32.67 5.09 -27.53
C MET A 534 33.10 4.88 -28.98
N THR A 535 34.29 4.34 -29.23
CA THR A 535 34.89 4.31 -30.57
C THR A 535 34.87 2.93 -31.22
N LYS A 536 34.88 1.83 -30.44
CA LYS A 536 34.89 0.45 -30.96
C LYS A 536 33.51 -0.15 -31.22
N SER A 537 32.45 0.40 -30.64
CA SER A 537 31.08 -0.05 -30.91
C SER A 537 30.59 0.50 -32.26
N ASN A 538 29.98 -0.35 -33.10
CA ASN A 538 29.34 0.07 -34.37
C ASN A 538 28.20 1.10 -34.17
N ARG A 539 27.84 1.39 -32.91
CA ARG A 539 26.81 2.35 -32.48
C ARG A 539 27.35 3.17 -31.31
N ARG A 540 28.19 4.16 -31.64
CA ARG A 540 29.05 4.92 -30.71
C ARG A 540 28.40 5.48 -29.44
N VAL A 541 27.13 5.84 -29.50
CA VAL A 541 26.37 6.45 -28.37
C VAL A 541 25.68 5.37 -27.53
N GLU A 542 25.33 4.24 -28.15
CA GLU A 542 24.69 3.11 -27.45
C GLU A 542 25.67 2.49 -26.45
N GLY A 543 26.98 2.43 -26.74
CA GLY A 543 27.96 1.84 -25.80
C GLY A 543 28.05 2.55 -24.43
N LEU A 544 28.10 3.88 -24.39
CA LEU A 544 28.07 4.64 -23.12
C LEU A 544 26.67 4.64 -22.51
N SER A 545 25.63 4.71 -23.35
CA SER A 545 24.26 4.60 -22.90
C SER A 545 23.99 3.28 -22.17
N ASP A 546 24.47 2.16 -22.72
CA ASP A 546 24.31 0.81 -22.16
C ASP A 546 25.10 0.66 -20.86
N LEU A 547 26.30 1.27 -20.77
CA LEU A 547 27.07 1.36 -19.53
C LEU A 547 26.29 2.12 -18.46
N ILE A 548 25.85 3.34 -18.75
CA ILE A 548 25.12 4.19 -17.80
C ILE A 548 23.81 3.52 -17.36
N CYS A 549 23.05 2.92 -18.27
CA CYS A 549 21.81 2.20 -17.94
C CYS A 549 22.01 1.04 -16.96
N SER A 550 23.22 0.47 -16.92
CA SER A 550 23.56 -0.66 -16.05
C SER A 550 24.04 -0.22 -14.66
N LEU A 551 24.38 1.06 -14.49
CA LEU A 551 25.00 1.60 -13.27
C LEU A 551 23.99 2.36 -12.40
N SER A 552 24.23 2.39 -11.08
CA SER A 552 23.48 3.28 -10.18
C SER A 552 23.77 4.77 -10.48
N PRO A 553 22.94 5.72 -10.01
CA PRO A 553 23.18 7.15 -10.22
C PRO A 553 24.53 7.63 -9.67
N GLU A 554 24.96 7.11 -8.53
CA GLU A 554 26.26 7.43 -7.92
C GLU A 554 27.42 6.95 -8.81
N GLN A 555 27.37 5.70 -9.27
CA GLN A 555 28.39 5.10 -10.15
C GLN A 555 28.43 5.77 -11.53
N SER A 556 27.26 6.05 -12.10
CA SER A 556 27.14 6.80 -13.36
C SER A 556 27.75 8.20 -13.23
N THR A 557 27.58 8.86 -12.08
CA THR A 557 28.21 10.16 -11.81
C THR A 557 29.73 10.04 -11.75
N ILE A 558 30.25 8.97 -11.14
CA ILE A 558 31.70 8.70 -11.11
C ILE A 558 32.23 8.51 -12.55
N VAL A 559 31.58 7.71 -13.39
CA VAL A 559 31.98 7.52 -14.79
C VAL A 559 31.92 8.84 -15.59
N LEU A 560 30.84 9.60 -15.42
CA LEU A 560 30.65 10.90 -16.07
C LEU A 560 31.57 12.01 -15.54
N SER A 561 32.24 11.78 -14.40
CA SER A 561 33.25 12.71 -13.87
C SER A 561 34.58 12.66 -14.63
N SER A 562 34.81 11.64 -15.46
CA SER A 562 35.99 11.52 -16.33
C SER A 562 36.18 12.74 -17.24
N GLU A 563 37.31 13.43 -17.10
CA GLU A 563 37.64 14.61 -17.89
C GLU A 563 37.91 14.26 -19.37
N LEU A 564 38.53 13.11 -19.63
CA LEU A 564 38.76 12.63 -20.99
C LEU A 564 37.46 12.22 -21.69
N LEU A 565 36.53 11.56 -20.98
CA LEU A 565 35.23 11.23 -21.53
C LEU A 565 34.42 12.49 -21.86
N LYS A 566 34.41 13.50 -20.98
CA LYS A 566 33.76 14.80 -21.25
C LYS A 566 34.31 15.48 -22.50
N LYS A 567 35.63 15.43 -22.71
CA LYS A 567 36.28 16.06 -23.88
C LYS A 567 35.93 15.38 -25.20
N GLU A 568 35.77 14.06 -25.19
CA GLU A 568 35.47 13.26 -26.39
C GLU A 568 33.96 13.20 -26.70
N LEU A 569 33.10 13.41 -25.70
CA LEU A 569 31.64 13.36 -25.81
C LEU A 569 31.09 14.19 -27.00
N PRO A 570 31.53 15.45 -27.23
CA PRO A 570 31.08 16.27 -28.37
C PRO A 570 31.40 15.65 -29.72
N GLY A 571 32.57 14.99 -29.87
CA GLY A 571 33.00 14.38 -31.13
C GLY A 571 32.17 13.15 -31.53
N ILE A 572 31.41 12.60 -30.58
CA ILE A 572 30.61 11.40 -30.77
C ILE A 572 29.15 11.73 -31.11
N LEU A 573 28.63 12.85 -30.59
CA LEU A 573 27.28 13.33 -30.91
C LEU A 573 27.23 13.91 -32.33
N ARG A 574 26.61 13.19 -33.27
CA ARG A 574 26.49 13.62 -34.68
C ARG A 574 25.10 14.14 -35.03
N THR A 575 24.09 13.75 -34.26
CA THR A 575 22.68 14.09 -34.47
C THR A 575 21.96 14.41 -33.16
N ILE A 576 20.84 15.10 -33.22
CA ILE A 576 19.96 15.29 -32.04
C ILE A 576 19.39 13.98 -31.51
N ARG A 577 19.27 12.94 -32.36
CA ARG A 577 18.88 11.60 -31.91
C ARG A 577 19.90 11.02 -30.93
N ASP A 578 21.19 11.25 -31.17
CA ASP A 578 22.28 10.82 -30.30
C ASP A 578 22.17 11.50 -28.93
N LEU A 579 22.00 12.83 -28.92
CA LEU A 579 21.79 13.63 -27.72
C LEU A 579 20.56 13.14 -26.94
N ARG A 580 19.45 12.89 -27.63
CA ARG A 580 18.21 12.39 -27.02
C ARG A 580 18.39 11.00 -26.41
N SER A 581 19.17 10.13 -27.03
CA SER A 581 19.43 8.79 -26.50
C SER A 581 20.24 8.87 -25.21
N LEU A 582 21.24 9.74 -25.16
CA LEU A 582 22.06 9.94 -23.97
C LEU A 582 21.23 10.50 -22.81
N PHE A 583 20.48 11.58 -23.03
CA PHE A 583 19.67 12.23 -21.99
C PHE A 583 18.49 11.40 -21.48
N ARG A 584 18.00 10.42 -22.26
CA ARG A 584 16.95 9.49 -21.82
C ARG A 584 17.43 8.57 -20.70
N ASN A 585 18.73 8.30 -20.68
CA ASN A 585 19.32 7.22 -19.89
C ASN A 585 20.14 7.74 -18.70
N ILE A 586 20.09 9.05 -18.44
CA ILE A 586 20.71 9.72 -17.30
C ILE A 586 19.65 10.44 -16.46
N GLU A 587 19.86 10.46 -15.15
CA GLU A 587 18.96 11.12 -14.20
C GLU A 587 19.11 12.65 -14.24
N PRO A 588 18.08 13.43 -13.84
CA PRO A 588 18.11 14.90 -13.90
C PRO A 588 19.32 15.56 -13.23
N GLU A 589 19.85 14.93 -12.17
CA GLU A 589 21.03 15.40 -11.41
C GLU A 589 22.32 15.38 -12.24
N GLN A 590 22.36 14.54 -13.28
CA GLN A 590 23.52 14.33 -14.16
C GLN A 590 23.46 15.19 -15.43
N HIS A 591 22.27 15.74 -15.74
CA HIS A 591 22.04 16.56 -16.93
C HIS A 591 22.98 17.76 -17.04
N PRO A 592 23.32 18.49 -15.95
CA PRO A 592 24.25 19.63 -16.02
C PRO A 592 25.66 19.24 -16.49
N ALA A 593 26.19 18.11 -16.00
CA ALA A 593 27.54 17.67 -16.35
C ALA A 593 27.66 17.30 -17.84
N VAL A 594 26.65 16.58 -18.36
CA VAL A 594 26.58 16.20 -19.78
C VAL A 594 26.31 17.41 -20.67
N TYR A 595 25.44 18.33 -20.22
CA TYR A 595 25.20 19.58 -20.93
C TYR A 595 26.47 20.43 -21.08
N GLU A 596 27.21 20.66 -19.98
CA GLU A 596 28.43 21.46 -20.02
C GLU A 596 29.49 20.89 -20.97
N ALA A 597 29.61 19.56 -21.04
CA ALA A 597 30.52 18.91 -21.97
C ALA A 597 30.14 19.15 -23.44
N CYS A 598 28.85 19.22 -23.77
CA CYS A 598 28.36 19.27 -25.15
C CYS A 598 27.79 20.62 -25.61
N LYS A 599 27.70 21.62 -24.74
CA LYS A 599 27.00 22.89 -24.99
C LYS A 599 27.42 23.59 -26.30
N ASP A 600 28.69 23.56 -26.65
CA ASP A 600 29.21 24.23 -27.85
C ASP A 600 28.88 23.47 -29.15
N GLN A 601 28.58 22.16 -29.05
CA GLN A 601 28.23 21.31 -30.18
C GLN A 601 26.72 21.28 -30.45
N ILE A 602 25.88 21.42 -29.41
CA ILE A 602 24.41 21.35 -29.52
C ILE A 602 23.86 22.29 -30.63
N PRO A 603 24.26 23.58 -30.73
CA PRO A 603 23.83 24.46 -31.83
C PRO A 603 24.06 23.88 -33.23
N GLN A 604 25.20 23.22 -33.44
CA GLN A 604 25.59 22.66 -34.74
C GLN A 604 24.78 21.41 -35.11
N LEU A 605 24.19 20.74 -34.13
CA LEU A 605 23.34 19.56 -34.33
C LEU A 605 21.93 19.93 -34.79
N ILE A 606 21.49 21.18 -34.58
CA ILE A 606 20.14 21.66 -34.91
C ILE A 606 20.07 21.99 -36.41
N LYS A 607 19.62 21.05 -37.24
CA LYS A 607 19.55 21.24 -38.70
C LYS A 607 18.13 21.51 -39.21
N THR A 608 17.13 21.24 -38.39
CA THR A 608 15.70 21.41 -38.69
C THR A 608 14.97 22.00 -37.49
N VAL A 609 13.75 22.52 -37.70
CA VAL A 609 12.91 22.98 -36.60
C VAL A 609 12.52 21.85 -35.64
N ASN A 610 12.35 20.62 -36.15
CA ASN A 610 12.13 19.43 -35.32
C ASN A 610 13.34 19.11 -34.43
N ASP A 611 14.56 19.36 -34.90
CA ASP A 611 15.77 19.20 -34.08
C ASP A 611 15.77 20.21 -32.92
N PHE A 612 15.38 21.46 -33.18
CA PHE A 612 15.25 22.49 -32.16
C PHE A 612 14.18 22.12 -31.11
N ALA A 613 13.01 21.68 -31.56
CA ALA A 613 11.93 21.24 -30.67
C ALA A 613 12.31 19.98 -29.86
N ALA A 614 13.15 19.10 -30.41
CA ALA A 614 13.68 17.96 -29.68
C ALA A 614 14.66 18.39 -28.58
N VAL A 615 15.52 19.40 -28.83
CA VAL A 615 16.42 19.96 -27.81
C VAL A 615 15.64 20.60 -26.66
N PHE A 616 14.57 21.34 -26.97
CA PHE A 616 13.68 21.93 -25.94
C PHE A 616 13.10 20.89 -24.98
N LYS A 617 12.74 19.71 -25.48
CA LYS A 617 12.20 18.62 -24.65
C LYS A 617 13.24 17.90 -23.80
N ILE A 618 14.52 18.10 -24.09
CA ILE A 618 15.64 17.41 -23.44
C ILE A 618 16.26 18.28 -22.34
N LEU A 619 16.43 19.57 -22.60
CA LEU A 619 17.16 20.48 -21.71
C LEU A 619 16.26 21.20 -20.71
N GLY A 620 16.81 21.51 -19.54
CA GLY A 620 16.14 22.38 -18.57
C GLY A 620 16.04 23.84 -19.08
N PRO A 621 15.15 24.67 -18.48
CA PRO A 621 14.89 26.04 -18.97
C PRO A 621 16.15 26.92 -19.10
N VAL A 622 17.06 26.87 -18.12
CA VAL A 622 18.29 27.69 -18.10
C VAL A 622 19.26 27.26 -19.21
N GLN A 623 19.43 25.95 -19.41
CA GLN A 623 20.29 25.40 -20.45
C GLN A 623 19.74 25.70 -21.84
N PHE A 624 18.43 25.57 -22.01
CA PHE A 624 17.77 25.86 -23.27
C PHE A 624 17.92 27.33 -23.69
N ILE A 625 17.83 28.27 -22.75
CA ILE A 625 18.06 29.71 -23.03
C ILE A 625 19.45 29.92 -23.64
N SER A 626 20.48 29.31 -23.05
CA SER A 626 21.86 29.43 -23.56
C SER A 626 22.02 28.81 -24.95
N VAL A 627 21.35 27.69 -25.25
CA VAL A 627 21.37 27.10 -26.61
C VAL A 627 20.62 27.97 -27.61
N TYR A 628 19.44 28.48 -27.23
CA TYR A 628 18.66 29.40 -28.04
C TYR A 628 19.48 30.64 -28.43
N ASP A 629 20.14 31.29 -27.46
CA ASP A 629 20.96 32.47 -27.73
C ASP A 629 22.10 32.18 -28.70
N ALA A 630 22.69 30.98 -28.62
CA ALA A 630 23.77 30.56 -29.50
C ALA A 630 23.31 30.21 -30.93
N CYS A 631 22.04 29.84 -31.14
CA CYS A 631 21.53 29.39 -32.45
C CYS A 631 20.35 30.20 -33.01
N LYS A 632 19.93 31.30 -32.38
CA LYS A 632 18.79 32.12 -32.83
C LYS A 632 18.86 32.57 -34.29
N ASP A 633 20.02 32.99 -34.77
CA ASP A 633 20.22 33.39 -36.17
C ASP A 633 20.09 32.21 -37.15
N GLN A 634 20.45 31.01 -36.71
CA GLN A 634 20.29 29.78 -37.49
C GLN A 634 18.82 29.33 -37.51
N ILE A 635 18.12 29.41 -36.37
CA ILE A 635 16.68 29.13 -36.27
C ILE A 635 15.89 29.99 -37.26
N LEU A 636 16.22 31.29 -37.36
CA LEU A 636 15.59 32.19 -38.34
C LEU A 636 15.70 31.68 -39.78
N GLN A 637 16.79 31.01 -40.16
CA GLN A 637 16.97 30.43 -41.51
C GLN A 637 16.23 29.11 -41.71
N LEU A 638 15.89 28.41 -40.61
CA LEU A 638 15.16 27.15 -40.64
C LEU A 638 13.65 27.35 -40.77
N ILE A 639 13.13 28.53 -40.40
CA ILE A 639 11.71 28.87 -40.51
C ILE A 639 11.37 29.20 -41.97
N LYS A 640 10.77 28.23 -42.68
CA LYS A 640 10.39 28.38 -44.11
C LYS A 640 8.87 28.39 -44.35
N SER A 641 8.09 28.15 -43.31
CA SER A 641 6.63 28.08 -43.37
C SER A 641 6.01 28.55 -42.06
N VAL A 642 4.71 28.81 -42.08
CA VAL A 642 3.93 29.18 -40.88
C VAL A 642 3.94 28.03 -39.86
N GLN A 643 3.94 26.77 -40.32
CA GLN A 643 4.06 25.60 -39.44
C GLN A 643 5.41 25.53 -38.74
N ASN A 644 6.51 25.83 -39.47
CA ASN A 644 7.84 25.89 -38.86
C ASN A 644 7.94 27.03 -37.84
N LEU A 645 7.33 28.19 -38.12
CA LEU A 645 7.27 29.28 -37.16
C LEU A 645 6.56 28.84 -35.89
N ALA A 646 5.40 28.20 -36.01
CA ALA A 646 4.63 27.74 -34.86
C ALA A 646 5.42 26.74 -34.00
N GLU A 647 6.04 25.73 -34.62
CA GLU A 647 6.87 24.75 -33.91
C GLU A 647 8.01 25.40 -33.12
N VAL A 648 8.63 26.46 -33.66
CA VAL A 648 9.64 27.25 -32.95
C VAL A 648 9.00 28.00 -31.78
N LEU A 649 7.91 28.74 -32.01
CA LEU A 649 7.26 29.55 -30.97
C LEU A 649 6.74 28.71 -29.78
N HIS A 650 6.33 27.46 -30.00
CA HIS A 650 5.94 26.55 -28.92
C HIS A 650 7.08 26.24 -27.94
N CYS A 651 8.34 26.41 -28.38
CA CYS A 651 9.52 26.15 -27.56
C CYS A 651 10.04 27.41 -26.84
N LEU A 652 9.46 28.58 -27.09
CA LEU A 652 9.99 29.87 -26.65
C LEU A 652 9.09 30.56 -25.64
N ASP A 653 9.68 31.31 -24.73
CA ASP A 653 8.90 32.18 -23.85
C ASP A 653 8.35 33.43 -24.58
N PRO A 654 7.39 34.18 -24.00
CA PRO A 654 6.81 35.35 -24.66
C PRO A 654 7.82 36.44 -25.07
N LYS A 655 8.92 36.61 -24.32
CA LYS A 655 9.95 37.61 -24.65
C LYS A 655 10.80 37.15 -25.84
N GLN A 656 11.19 35.88 -25.87
CA GLN A 656 11.92 35.26 -26.98
C GLN A 656 11.06 35.23 -28.26
N CYS A 657 9.77 34.92 -28.14
CA CYS A 657 8.81 35.03 -29.24
C CYS A 657 8.80 36.45 -29.82
N ALA A 658 8.71 37.48 -28.97
CA ALA A 658 8.72 38.87 -29.41
C ALA A 658 10.04 39.26 -30.10
N GLU A 659 11.18 38.77 -29.60
CA GLU A 659 12.50 38.98 -30.20
C GLU A 659 12.58 38.40 -31.62
N ILE A 660 12.22 37.12 -31.80
CA ILE A 660 12.26 36.46 -33.11
C ILE A 660 11.30 37.11 -34.11
N LEU A 661 10.09 37.47 -33.66
CA LEU A 661 9.07 38.08 -34.52
C LEU A 661 9.41 39.52 -34.92
N SER A 662 10.23 40.22 -34.12
CA SER A 662 10.76 41.54 -34.45
C SER A 662 11.83 41.51 -35.55
N SER A 663 12.31 40.33 -35.96
CA SER A 663 13.33 40.18 -37.01
C SER A 663 12.78 40.51 -38.40
N GLU A 664 13.35 41.53 -39.05
CA GLU A 664 13.02 41.90 -40.43
C GLU A 664 13.27 40.75 -41.43
N LYS A 665 14.26 39.89 -41.17
CA LYS A 665 14.53 38.71 -42.01
C LYS A 665 13.33 37.75 -42.02
N LEU A 666 12.74 37.49 -40.86
CA LEU A 666 11.59 36.59 -40.73
C LEU A 666 10.35 37.17 -41.41
N LYS A 667 10.08 38.47 -41.24
CA LYS A 667 8.93 39.16 -41.86
C LYS A 667 8.94 39.03 -43.39
N SER A 668 10.12 39.09 -44.01
CA SER A 668 10.27 38.94 -45.46
C SER A 668 10.12 37.50 -45.98
N GLN A 669 10.21 36.49 -45.11
CA GLN A 669 10.24 35.06 -45.47
C GLN A 669 8.93 34.33 -45.18
N LEU A 670 8.05 34.88 -44.34
CA LEU A 670 6.80 34.21 -43.98
C LEU A 670 5.79 34.23 -45.14
N PRO A 671 5.21 33.06 -45.50
CA PRO A 671 4.12 32.98 -46.47
C PRO A 671 2.91 33.81 -46.03
N THR A 672 2.10 34.27 -46.98
CA THR A 672 0.79 34.87 -46.66
C THR A 672 -0.17 33.75 -46.30
N VAL A 673 -0.74 33.79 -45.09
CA VAL A 673 -1.80 32.86 -44.68
C VAL A 673 -3.07 33.17 -45.46
N GLU A 674 -3.69 32.15 -46.06
CA GLU A 674 -4.83 32.31 -46.98
C GLU A 674 -6.19 32.18 -46.26
N SER A 675 -6.24 31.62 -45.05
CA SER A 675 -7.50 31.45 -44.28
C SER A 675 -7.35 31.62 -42.77
N SER A 676 -8.46 31.94 -42.09
CA SER A 676 -8.51 32.02 -40.62
C SER A 676 -8.20 30.67 -39.95
N GLN A 677 -8.59 29.57 -40.59
CA GLN A 677 -8.40 28.21 -40.08
C GLN A 677 -6.93 27.77 -40.17
N GLU A 678 -6.24 28.08 -41.26
CA GLU A 678 -4.80 27.83 -41.41
C GLU A 678 -3.99 28.59 -40.36
N LEU A 679 -4.35 29.84 -40.07
CA LEU A 679 -3.75 30.63 -39.00
C LEU A 679 -3.93 29.96 -37.64
N VAL A 680 -5.16 29.53 -37.35
CA VAL A 680 -5.50 28.91 -36.08
C VAL A 680 -4.85 27.54 -35.92
N ASP A 681 -4.83 26.72 -36.96
CA ASP A 681 -4.23 25.38 -36.92
C ASP A 681 -2.71 25.48 -36.75
N ALA A 682 -2.07 26.44 -37.42
CA ALA A 682 -0.65 26.67 -37.26
C ALA A 682 -0.30 27.06 -35.82
N PHE A 683 -1.01 28.03 -35.22
CA PHE A 683 -0.67 28.56 -33.90
C PHE A 683 -1.43 27.91 -32.73
N LYS A 684 -2.01 26.73 -32.97
CA LYS A 684 -2.81 26.01 -31.98
C LYS A 684 -1.95 25.55 -30.81
N GLY A 685 -2.23 26.10 -29.62
CA GLY A 685 -1.56 25.73 -28.37
C GLY A 685 -0.49 26.72 -27.90
N LEU A 686 -0.31 27.84 -28.60
CA LEU A 686 0.40 29.00 -28.04
C LEU A 686 -0.46 29.66 -26.95
N SER A 687 0.19 30.18 -25.92
CA SER A 687 -0.48 31.03 -24.93
C SER A 687 -0.90 32.37 -25.56
N PRO A 688 -1.92 33.05 -25.01
CA PRO A 688 -2.31 34.39 -25.48
C PRO A 688 -1.13 35.38 -25.49
N GLU A 689 -0.21 35.27 -24.52
CA GLU A 689 0.98 36.12 -24.41
C GLU A 689 2.01 35.80 -25.51
N GLN A 690 2.19 34.53 -25.87
CA GLN A 690 3.06 34.12 -26.99
C GLN A 690 2.46 34.50 -28.36
N PHE A 691 1.14 34.45 -28.49
CA PHE A 691 0.43 34.81 -29.71
C PHE A 691 0.34 36.33 -29.93
N THR A 692 0.38 37.13 -28.86
CA THR A 692 0.25 38.60 -28.95
C THR A 692 1.28 39.24 -29.89
N PRO A 693 2.59 38.92 -29.81
CA PRO A 693 3.57 39.40 -30.79
C PRO A 693 3.30 38.93 -32.22
N VAL A 694 2.79 37.71 -32.42
CA VAL A 694 2.43 37.17 -33.74
C VAL A 694 1.29 38.00 -34.35
N TYR A 695 0.29 38.32 -33.54
CA TYR A 695 -0.81 39.20 -33.91
C TYR A 695 -0.31 40.60 -34.28
N GLU A 696 0.41 41.28 -33.38
CA GLU A 696 0.81 42.69 -33.57
C GLU A 696 1.75 42.90 -34.76
N VAL A 697 2.70 41.98 -34.96
CA VAL A 697 3.81 42.21 -35.88
C VAL A 697 3.53 41.65 -37.28
N VAL A 698 2.71 40.59 -37.39
CA VAL A 698 2.58 39.83 -38.65
C VAL A 698 1.16 39.88 -39.24
N TYR A 699 0.11 39.82 -38.41
CA TYR A 699 -1.24 39.53 -38.91
C TYR A 699 -2.31 40.57 -38.59
N LYS A 700 -2.02 41.59 -37.77
CA LYS A 700 -2.95 42.66 -37.39
C LYS A 700 -3.71 43.27 -38.57
N ASP A 701 -2.98 43.65 -39.63
CA ASP A 701 -3.56 44.28 -40.81
C ASP A 701 -4.18 43.29 -41.81
N LYS A 702 -3.90 41.98 -41.67
CA LYS A 702 -4.38 40.93 -42.56
C LYS A 702 -5.66 40.26 -42.07
N ILE A 703 -5.93 40.29 -40.76
CA ILE A 703 -7.09 39.65 -40.12
C ILE A 703 -8.45 40.04 -40.71
N PRO A 704 -8.74 41.32 -41.02
CA PRO A 704 -10.02 41.69 -41.62
C PRO A 704 -10.30 41.02 -42.99
N GLY A 705 -9.23 40.66 -43.71
CA GLY A 705 -9.32 39.92 -44.98
C GLY A 705 -9.56 38.41 -44.80
N LEU A 706 -9.18 37.84 -43.66
CA LEU A 706 -9.30 36.41 -43.35
C LEU A 706 -10.70 36.01 -42.86
N ILE A 707 -11.53 36.97 -42.45
CA ILE A 707 -12.87 36.73 -41.94
C ILE A 707 -13.87 36.88 -43.09
N GLN A 708 -14.28 35.75 -43.66
CA GLN A 708 -15.26 35.70 -44.76
C GLN A 708 -16.62 35.17 -44.30
N SER A 709 -16.67 34.49 -43.15
CA SER A 709 -17.87 33.88 -42.58
C SER A 709 -17.99 34.12 -41.07
N SER A 710 -19.17 33.83 -40.51
CA SER A 710 -19.40 33.80 -39.06
C SER A 710 -18.53 32.75 -38.34
N GLN A 711 -18.19 31.65 -39.03
CA GLN A 711 -17.31 30.62 -38.50
C GLN A 711 -15.86 31.11 -38.40
N ASP A 712 -15.38 31.89 -39.39
CA ASP A 712 -14.05 32.52 -39.31
C ASP A 712 -13.95 33.48 -38.12
N LEU A 713 -14.99 34.30 -37.91
CA LEU A 713 -15.06 35.20 -36.78
C LEU A 713 -15.03 34.43 -35.46
N PHE A 714 -15.82 33.36 -35.35
CA PHE A 714 -15.84 32.51 -34.15
C PHE A 714 -14.47 31.87 -33.89
N THR A 715 -13.89 31.25 -34.92
CA THR A 715 -12.58 30.58 -34.85
C THR A 715 -11.51 31.57 -34.40
N LEU A 716 -11.50 32.80 -34.93
CA LEU A 716 -10.52 33.81 -34.53
C LEU A 716 -10.73 34.34 -33.10
N LEU A 717 -11.97 34.70 -32.72
CA LEU A 717 -12.27 35.26 -31.39
C LEU A 717 -11.96 34.29 -30.25
N LYS A 718 -12.03 32.98 -30.51
CA LYS A 718 -11.63 31.95 -29.54
C LYS A 718 -10.12 31.98 -29.22
N PHE A 719 -9.29 32.37 -30.19
CA PHE A 719 -7.82 32.29 -30.07
C PHE A 719 -7.16 33.58 -29.58
N LEU A 720 -7.84 34.72 -29.72
CA LEU A 720 -7.30 36.03 -29.32
C LEU A 720 -7.56 36.34 -27.84
N SER A 721 -6.68 37.12 -27.20
CA SER A 721 -6.94 37.62 -25.84
C SER A 721 -8.20 38.52 -25.82
N PRO A 722 -8.90 38.64 -24.68
CA PRO A 722 -10.11 39.46 -24.60
C PRO A 722 -9.88 40.92 -25.02
N GLU A 723 -8.73 41.51 -24.66
CA GLU A 723 -8.36 42.89 -25.03
C GLU A 723 -8.21 43.03 -26.55
N LYS A 724 -7.65 42.02 -27.21
CA LYS A 724 -7.47 42.00 -28.67
C LYS A 724 -8.77 41.70 -29.40
N CYS A 725 -9.66 40.89 -28.82
CA CYS A 725 -11.03 40.77 -29.32
C CYS A 725 -11.74 42.13 -29.34
N VAL A 726 -11.63 42.91 -28.26
CA VAL A 726 -12.17 44.28 -28.19
C VAL A 726 -11.56 45.16 -29.27
N GLU A 727 -10.23 45.16 -29.42
CA GLU A 727 -9.52 45.97 -30.42
C GLU A 727 -10.00 45.66 -31.85
N ILE A 728 -10.12 44.38 -32.21
CA ILE A 728 -10.55 43.95 -33.56
C ILE A 728 -12.03 44.26 -33.80
N LEU A 729 -12.90 43.96 -32.83
CA LEU A 729 -14.33 44.24 -32.95
C LEU A 729 -14.63 45.75 -32.94
N SER A 730 -13.70 46.56 -32.41
CA SER A 730 -13.79 48.02 -32.44
C SER A 730 -13.28 48.64 -33.74
N ASN A 731 -12.57 47.88 -34.59
CA ASN A 731 -12.03 48.38 -35.86
C ASN A 731 -13.16 48.67 -36.87
N GLU A 732 -13.17 49.86 -37.48
CA GLU A 732 -14.24 50.28 -38.40
C GLU A 732 -14.32 49.43 -39.68
N THR A 733 -13.19 48.92 -40.18
CA THR A 733 -13.15 48.00 -41.34
C THR A 733 -13.82 46.67 -41.00
N MET A 734 -13.61 46.19 -39.77
CA MET A 734 -14.23 44.98 -39.23
C MET A 734 -15.73 45.18 -39.01
N LYS A 735 -16.14 46.29 -38.39
CA LYS A 735 -17.57 46.61 -38.18
C LYS A 735 -18.33 46.71 -39.50
N SER A 736 -17.75 47.34 -40.52
CA SER A 736 -18.37 47.41 -41.85
C SER A 736 -18.55 46.03 -42.46
N ARG A 737 -17.49 45.20 -42.50
CA ARG A 737 -17.54 43.84 -43.06
C ARG A 737 -18.52 42.92 -42.34
N LEU A 738 -18.58 43.00 -41.01
CA LEU A 738 -19.49 42.19 -40.21
C LEU A 738 -20.94 42.68 -40.32
N SER A 739 -21.17 43.97 -40.54
CA SER A 739 -22.50 44.54 -40.77
C SER A 739 -23.10 44.11 -42.11
N ASP A 740 -22.27 43.89 -43.13
CA ASP A 740 -22.70 43.43 -44.46
C ASP A 740 -22.91 41.90 -44.52
N ASN A 741 -22.58 41.16 -43.47
CA ASN A 741 -22.69 39.70 -43.43
C ASN A 741 -24.12 39.25 -43.07
N SER A 742 -24.88 38.82 -44.08
CA SER A 742 -26.27 38.36 -43.94
C SER A 742 -26.45 37.15 -43.01
N ASN A 743 -25.39 36.39 -42.74
CA ASN A 743 -25.45 35.18 -41.92
C ASN A 743 -25.11 35.44 -40.44
N LEU A 744 -24.47 36.56 -40.12
CA LEU A 744 -24.07 36.88 -38.74
C LEU A 744 -25.26 36.92 -37.75
N PRO A 745 -26.45 37.47 -38.11
CA PRO A 745 -27.62 37.44 -37.23
C PRO A 745 -28.05 36.01 -36.83
N ILE A 746 -27.91 35.05 -37.74
CA ILE A 746 -28.34 33.65 -37.57
C ILE A 746 -27.43 32.90 -36.58
N TYR A 747 -26.15 33.26 -36.51
CA TYR A 747 -25.14 32.58 -35.69
C TYR A 747 -24.73 33.36 -34.44
N PHE A 748 -25.30 34.55 -34.19
CA PHE A 748 -24.86 35.45 -33.13
C PHE A 748 -24.95 34.82 -31.73
N ASN A 749 -26.07 34.15 -31.44
CA ASN A 749 -26.29 33.35 -30.23
C ASN A 749 -25.26 32.22 -30.08
N ILE A 750 -24.96 31.49 -31.16
CA ILE A 750 -23.99 30.38 -31.16
C ILE A 750 -22.58 30.90 -30.89
N ILE A 751 -22.23 32.07 -31.42
CA ILE A 751 -20.95 32.73 -31.13
C ILE A 751 -20.90 33.13 -29.66
N LEU A 752 -21.94 33.80 -29.13
CA LEU A 752 -22.00 34.18 -27.71
C LEU A 752 -21.88 32.97 -26.78
N GLN A 753 -22.55 31.85 -27.07
CA GLN A 753 -22.48 30.64 -26.25
C GLN A 753 -21.05 30.12 -26.05
N ARG A 754 -20.18 30.33 -27.04
CA ARG A 754 -18.84 29.73 -27.09
C ARG A 754 -17.72 30.70 -26.67
N LEU A 755 -18.07 31.92 -26.25
CA LEU A 755 -17.15 32.94 -25.76
C LEU A 755 -17.28 33.09 -24.23
N ASP A 756 -16.19 33.44 -23.55
CA ASP A 756 -16.23 33.86 -22.14
C ASP A 756 -16.87 35.24 -21.96
N GLU A 757 -17.11 35.64 -20.72
CA GLU A 757 -17.76 36.89 -20.34
C GLU A 757 -17.13 38.16 -20.92
N THR A 758 -15.80 38.26 -20.95
CA THR A 758 -15.13 39.49 -21.45
C THR A 758 -15.28 39.58 -22.97
N ARG A 759 -15.08 38.45 -23.66
CA ARG A 759 -15.26 38.35 -25.11
C ARG A 759 -16.73 38.54 -25.53
N ARG A 760 -17.69 38.01 -24.75
CA ARG A 760 -19.14 38.23 -24.95
C ARG A 760 -19.51 39.70 -24.80
N SER A 761 -18.97 40.38 -23.80
CA SER A 761 -19.21 41.81 -23.58
C SER A 761 -18.69 42.67 -24.73
N ALA A 762 -17.49 42.38 -25.22
CA ALA A 762 -16.94 43.05 -26.40
C ALA A 762 -17.82 42.88 -27.64
N LEU A 763 -18.29 41.64 -27.88
CA LEU A 763 -19.17 41.33 -29.01
C LEU A 763 -20.55 42.00 -28.86
N TYR A 764 -21.12 42.00 -27.66
CA TYR A 764 -22.37 42.71 -27.38
C TYR A 764 -22.26 44.20 -27.68
N GLU A 765 -21.24 44.88 -27.14
CA GLU A 765 -21.04 46.31 -27.34
C GLU A 765 -20.88 46.70 -28.82
N ALA A 766 -20.19 45.87 -29.60
CA ALA A 766 -20.01 46.08 -31.03
C ALA A 766 -21.33 46.00 -31.82
N PHE A 767 -22.28 45.18 -31.37
CA PHE A 767 -23.51 44.87 -32.14
C PHE A 767 -24.82 45.31 -31.47
N LYS A 768 -24.80 45.89 -30.27
CA LYS A 768 -26.02 46.24 -29.51
C LYS A 768 -27.03 47.07 -30.30
N ALA A 769 -26.57 48.02 -31.12
CA ALA A 769 -27.44 48.87 -31.94
C ALA A 769 -28.16 48.12 -33.09
N LYS A 770 -27.66 46.94 -33.47
CA LYS A 770 -28.24 46.09 -34.52
C LYS A 770 -29.08 44.95 -33.97
N LEU A 771 -28.90 44.56 -32.71
CA LEU A 771 -29.64 43.45 -32.09
C LEU A 771 -31.17 43.57 -32.21
N PRO A 772 -31.81 44.74 -32.01
CA PRO A 772 -33.26 44.85 -32.19
C PRO A 772 -33.74 44.56 -33.62
N GLN A 773 -32.87 44.72 -34.63
CA GLN A 773 -33.18 44.41 -36.03
C GLN A 773 -32.97 42.93 -36.36
N TRP A 774 -32.04 42.27 -35.65
CA TRP A 774 -31.70 40.86 -35.84
C TRP A 774 -32.68 39.92 -35.12
N ILE A 775 -33.27 40.39 -34.02
CA ILE A 775 -34.22 39.63 -33.21
C ILE A 775 -35.59 39.65 -33.89
N THR A 776 -35.95 38.51 -34.49
CA THR A 776 -37.24 38.34 -35.19
C THR A 776 -38.18 37.37 -34.45
N ARG A 777 -37.66 36.65 -33.46
CA ARG A 777 -38.40 35.71 -32.61
C ARG A 777 -38.09 35.93 -31.13
N VAL A 778 -39.06 35.62 -30.27
CA VAL A 778 -38.87 35.66 -28.81
C VAL A 778 -37.74 34.74 -28.36
N HIS A 779 -37.61 33.57 -28.97
CA HIS A 779 -36.52 32.63 -28.68
C HIS A 779 -35.14 33.27 -28.85
N GLU A 780 -34.91 33.97 -29.97
CA GLU A 780 -33.63 34.60 -30.31
C GLU A 780 -33.23 35.65 -29.27
N LEU A 781 -34.19 36.50 -28.85
CA LEU A 781 -33.96 37.50 -27.81
C LEU A 781 -33.46 36.86 -26.51
N PHE A 782 -34.19 35.88 -26.00
CA PHE A 782 -33.90 35.31 -24.69
C PHE A 782 -32.72 34.35 -24.70
N GLU A 783 -32.39 33.79 -25.86
CA GLU A 783 -31.14 33.04 -26.04
C GLU A 783 -29.94 33.98 -25.98
N VAL A 784 -29.98 35.13 -26.67
CA VAL A 784 -28.94 36.16 -26.57
C VAL A 784 -28.82 36.66 -25.12
N MET A 785 -29.93 37.03 -24.48
CA MET A 785 -29.93 37.49 -23.08
C MET A 785 -29.30 36.47 -22.12
N SER A 786 -29.47 35.16 -22.37
CA SER A 786 -28.91 34.12 -21.49
C SER A 786 -27.38 34.09 -21.43
N TYR A 787 -26.71 34.76 -22.37
CA TYR A 787 -25.26 34.85 -22.43
C TYR A 787 -24.70 36.24 -22.06
N LEU A 788 -25.56 37.19 -21.68
CA LEU A 788 -25.18 38.56 -21.33
C LEU A 788 -25.17 38.79 -19.81
N SER A 789 -24.44 39.81 -19.34
CA SER A 789 -24.49 40.25 -17.93
C SER A 789 -25.84 40.89 -17.58
N GLU A 790 -26.19 41.04 -16.31
CA GLU A 790 -27.48 41.64 -15.90
C GLU A 790 -27.69 43.07 -16.45
N ASP A 791 -26.63 43.88 -16.47
CA ASP A 791 -26.66 45.24 -17.05
C ASP A 791 -26.94 45.19 -18.55
N GLN A 792 -26.27 44.28 -19.26
CA GLN A 792 -26.45 44.09 -20.71
C GLN A 792 -27.82 43.50 -21.03
N GLN A 793 -28.33 42.57 -20.23
CA GLN A 793 -29.69 42.05 -20.35
C GLN A 793 -30.72 43.16 -20.19
N THR A 794 -30.52 44.04 -19.21
CA THR A 794 -31.38 45.21 -18.97
C THR A 794 -31.32 46.20 -20.13
N SER A 795 -30.12 46.49 -20.64
CA SER A 795 -29.93 47.32 -21.84
C SER A 795 -30.64 46.72 -23.06
N LEU A 796 -30.41 45.43 -23.36
CA LEU A 796 -31.02 44.75 -24.50
C LEU A 796 -32.55 44.68 -24.37
N TYR A 797 -33.07 44.46 -23.16
CA TYR A 797 -34.50 44.54 -22.89
C TYR A 797 -35.02 45.93 -23.25
N ASN A 798 -34.38 47.01 -22.78
CA ASN A 798 -34.82 48.38 -23.05
C ASN A 798 -34.83 48.69 -24.55
N ASP A 799 -33.85 48.18 -25.30
CA ASP A 799 -33.77 48.34 -26.75
C ASP A 799 -34.84 47.52 -27.49
N CYS A 800 -35.27 46.38 -26.93
CA CYS A 800 -36.24 45.47 -27.56
C CYS A 800 -37.68 45.59 -26.99
N LYS A 801 -37.92 46.31 -25.90
CA LYS A 801 -39.21 46.24 -25.17
C LYS A 801 -40.44 46.56 -26.00
N ASN A 802 -40.30 47.45 -26.99
CA ASN A 802 -41.39 47.83 -27.88
C ASN A 802 -41.70 46.78 -28.96
N ILE A 803 -40.78 45.86 -29.24
CA ILE A 803 -40.99 44.78 -30.21
C ILE A 803 -41.43 43.47 -29.54
N ILE A 804 -41.08 43.24 -28.26
CA ILE A 804 -41.43 42.01 -27.51
C ILE A 804 -42.93 41.65 -27.63
N PRO A 805 -43.90 42.58 -27.43
CA PRO A 805 -45.33 42.27 -27.59
C PRO A 805 -45.69 41.68 -28.95
N ARG A 806 -45.05 42.15 -30.03
CA ARG A 806 -45.28 41.66 -31.41
C ARG A 806 -44.60 40.33 -31.69
N LEU A 807 -43.48 40.07 -31.01
CA LEU A 807 -42.75 38.81 -31.12
C LEU A 807 -43.53 37.66 -30.46
N ILE A 808 -44.32 37.93 -29.42
CA ILE A 808 -45.14 36.93 -28.75
C ILE A 808 -46.29 36.51 -29.68
N LYS A 809 -46.19 35.32 -30.29
CA LYS A 809 -47.17 34.80 -31.27
C LYS A 809 -47.88 33.52 -30.84
N SER A 810 -47.37 32.85 -29.82
CA SER A 810 -47.90 31.59 -29.28
C SER A 810 -47.85 31.57 -27.74
N ASP A 811 -48.49 30.58 -27.12
CA ASP A 811 -48.33 30.27 -25.70
C ASP A 811 -46.86 29.98 -25.34
N TYR A 812 -46.11 29.33 -26.25
CA TYR A 812 -44.68 29.07 -26.09
C TYR A 812 -43.87 30.36 -26.00
N ASP A 813 -44.12 31.32 -26.91
CA ASP A 813 -43.44 32.61 -26.87
C ASP A 813 -43.79 33.39 -25.59
N LEU A 814 -45.06 33.38 -25.19
CA LEU A 814 -45.53 34.03 -23.97
C LEU A 814 -44.82 33.45 -22.74
N ARG A 815 -44.76 32.11 -22.64
CA ARG A 815 -44.08 31.39 -21.57
C ARG A 815 -42.59 31.71 -21.52
N ARG A 816 -41.92 31.70 -22.68
CA ARG A 816 -40.49 32.01 -22.78
C ARG A 816 -40.20 33.45 -22.38
N ALA A 817 -41.06 34.39 -22.74
CA ALA A 817 -40.91 35.78 -22.35
C ALA A 817 -41.07 35.99 -20.85
N ILE A 818 -42.17 35.49 -20.27
CA ILE A 818 -42.49 35.76 -18.86
C ILE A 818 -41.55 35.02 -17.90
N SER A 819 -41.04 33.84 -18.29
CA SER A 819 -40.06 33.11 -17.47
C SER A 819 -38.72 33.84 -17.33
N ARG A 820 -38.34 34.64 -18.33
CA ARG A 820 -37.02 35.28 -18.41
C ARG A 820 -36.99 36.77 -18.04
N LEU A 821 -38.12 37.46 -18.14
CA LEU A 821 -38.24 38.86 -17.75
C LEU A 821 -38.40 39.03 -16.24
N SER A 822 -37.96 40.15 -15.67
CA SER A 822 -38.27 40.48 -14.26
C SER A 822 -39.77 40.71 -14.05
N LEU A 823 -40.24 40.75 -12.80
CA LEU A 823 -41.66 40.99 -12.51
C LEU A 823 -42.15 42.33 -13.09
N ASP A 824 -41.34 43.38 -12.99
CA ASP A 824 -41.66 44.71 -13.55
C ASP A 824 -41.66 44.71 -15.08
N GLN A 825 -40.67 44.06 -15.69
CA GLN A 825 -40.60 43.91 -17.15
C GLN A 825 -41.78 43.09 -17.70
N CYS A 826 -42.19 42.04 -16.98
CA CYS A 826 -43.41 41.28 -17.27
C CYS A 826 -44.65 42.16 -17.19
N ASN A 827 -44.77 42.98 -16.14
CA ASN A 827 -45.88 43.91 -15.99
C ASN A 827 -45.93 44.93 -17.13
N GLU A 828 -44.78 45.46 -17.56
CA GLU A 828 -44.68 46.40 -18.69
C GLU A 828 -45.09 45.73 -20.01
N VAL A 829 -44.51 44.56 -20.34
CA VAL A 829 -44.81 43.82 -21.57
C VAL A 829 -46.27 43.35 -21.61
N LEU A 830 -46.79 42.79 -20.52
CA LEU A 830 -48.18 42.33 -20.43
C LEU A 830 -49.18 43.49 -20.31
N SER A 831 -48.71 44.71 -20.05
CA SER A 831 -49.54 45.91 -20.08
C SER A 831 -49.78 46.44 -21.49
N ASP A 832 -49.00 46.00 -22.47
CA ASP A 832 -49.12 46.38 -23.87
C ASP A 832 -50.53 46.12 -24.43
N LYS A 833 -51.07 47.10 -25.14
CA LYS A 833 -52.44 47.07 -25.64
C LYS A 833 -52.64 46.00 -26.70
N GLU A 834 -51.67 45.82 -27.60
CA GLU A 834 -51.74 44.85 -28.69
C GLU A 834 -51.67 43.43 -28.13
N LEU A 835 -50.72 43.15 -27.23
CA LEU A 835 -50.60 41.86 -26.58
C LEU A 835 -51.83 41.52 -25.74
N LYS A 836 -52.34 42.44 -24.91
CA LYS A 836 -53.55 42.22 -24.09
C LYS A 836 -54.75 41.72 -24.90
N THR A 837 -54.95 42.27 -26.10
CA THR A 837 -56.06 41.84 -26.97
C THR A 837 -55.86 40.45 -27.57
N ARG A 838 -54.59 40.02 -27.71
CA ARG A 838 -54.22 38.71 -28.27
C ARG A 838 -54.07 37.63 -27.21
N LEU A 839 -53.84 37.97 -25.94
CA LEU A 839 -53.66 37.01 -24.84
C LEU A 839 -54.76 35.92 -24.80
N PRO A 840 -56.07 36.25 -24.86
CA PRO A 840 -57.11 35.21 -24.91
C PRO A 840 -57.03 34.25 -26.12
N GLN A 841 -56.36 34.66 -27.19
CA GLN A 841 -56.15 33.84 -28.39
C GLN A 841 -54.88 32.98 -28.29
N LEU A 842 -53.95 33.33 -27.41
CA LEU A 842 -52.72 32.57 -27.17
C LEU A 842 -52.97 31.37 -26.23
N ILE A 843 -53.91 31.49 -25.29
CA ILE A 843 -54.28 30.43 -24.35
C ILE A 843 -55.72 30.01 -24.65
N HIS A 844 -55.90 28.93 -25.41
CA HIS A 844 -57.22 28.46 -25.84
C HIS A 844 -57.73 27.24 -25.05
N SER A 845 -56.93 26.70 -24.14
CA SER A 845 -57.28 25.58 -23.27
C SER A 845 -56.68 25.73 -21.88
N VAL A 846 -57.23 24.99 -20.91
CA VAL A 846 -56.63 24.85 -19.58
C VAL A 846 -55.23 24.25 -19.65
N GLN A 847 -54.94 23.38 -20.62
CA GLN A 847 -53.61 22.80 -20.79
C GLN A 847 -52.56 23.84 -21.21
N ASP A 848 -52.93 24.84 -22.01
CA ASP A 848 -52.04 25.93 -22.41
C ASP A 848 -51.76 26.83 -21.21
N LEU A 849 -52.80 27.14 -20.42
CA LEU A 849 -52.65 27.89 -19.17
C LEU A 849 -51.76 27.14 -18.17
N TYR A 850 -51.94 25.82 -18.07
CA TYR A 850 -51.10 24.93 -17.26
C TYR A 850 -49.64 25.02 -17.66
N ARG A 851 -49.33 24.87 -18.96
CA ARG A 851 -47.96 24.97 -19.46
C ARG A 851 -47.35 26.34 -19.17
N VAL A 852 -48.11 27.42 -19.31
CA VAL A 852 -47.65 28.77 -19.00
C VAL A 852 -47.32 28.89 -17.51
N LEU A 853 -48.21 28.49 -16.61
CA LEU A 853 -48.01 28.64 -15.16
C LEU A 853 -46.99 27.65 -14.57
N GLN A 854 -46.88 26.44 -15.11
CA GLN A 854 -45.93 25.42 -14.63
C GLN A 854 -44.46 25.87 -14.75
N GLU A 855 -44.10 26.57 -15.83
CA GLU A 855 -42.73 27.04 -16.05
C GLU A 855 -42.46 28.43 -15.43
N LEU A 856 -43.45 29.00 -14.72
CA LEU A 856 -43.33 30.33 -14.11
C LEU A 856 -43.04 30.26 -12.60
N PRO A 857 -42.14 31.12 -12.08
CA PRO A 857 -42.01 31.37 -10.66
C PRO A 857 -43.34 31.76 -10.00
N LEU A 858 -43.62 31.24 -8.80
CA LEU A 858 -44.89 31.43 -8.08
C LEU A 858 -45.27 32.92 -7.90
N GLU A 859 -44.30 33.81 -7.75
CA GLU A 859 -44.50 35.26 -7.65
C GLU A 859 -45.17 35.90 -8.89
N LYS A 860 -45.07 35.25 -10.07
CA LYS A 860 -45.65 35.73 -11.32
C LYS A 860 -47.04 35.14 -11.60
N HIS A 861 -47.47 34.12 -10.84
CA HIS A 861 -48.77 33.49 -11.01
C HIS A 861 -49.95 34.47 -10.82
N PRO A 862 -49.95 35.37 -9.82
CA PRO A 862 -51.02 36.36 -9.66
C PRO A 862 -51.17 37.29 -10.86
N LEU A 863 -50.07 37.60 -11.57
CA LEU A 863 -50.09 38.45 -12.75
C LEU A 863 -50.83 37.79 -13.91
N ILE A 864 -50.52 36.51 -14.18
CA ILE A 864 -51.22 35.71 -15.19
C ILE A 864 -52.68 35.50 -14.81
N TYR A 865 -52.95 35.16 -13.55
CA TYR A 865 -54.31 34.99 -13.06
C TYR A 865 -55.15 36.26 -13.27
N ARG A 866 -54.64 37.44 -12.90
CA ARG A 866 -55.35 38.71 -13.07
C ARG A 866 -55.74 39.00 -14.53
N ILE A 867 -54.94 38.56 -15.48
CA ILE A 867 -55.19 38.73 -16.91
C ILE A 867 -56.26 37.75 -17.41
N TYR A 868 -56.20 36.49 -16.97
CA TYR A 868 -57.06 35.43 -17.48
C TYR A 868 -58.27 35.10 -16.60
N LYS A 869 -58.44 35.72 -15.43
CA LYS A 869 -59.48 35.37 -14.45
C LYS A 869 -60.89 35.29 -15.04
N ASP A 870 -61.23 36.19 -15.96
CA ASP A 870 -62.55 36.25 -16.59
C ASP A 870 -62.70 35.22 -17.73
N HIS A 871 -61.58 34.72 -18.26
CA HIS A 871 -61.53 33.73 -19.33
C HIS A 871 -61.37 32.30 -18.80
N ILE A 872 -60.73 32.09 -17.64
CA ILE A 872 -60.51 30.78 -17.01
C ILE A 872 -61.81 29.94 -16.95
N PRO A 873 -62.96 30.48 -16.50
CA PRO A 873 -64.20 29.70 -16.49
C PRO A 873 -64.58 29.13 -17.85
N GLN A 874 -64.33 29.86 -18.95
CA GLN A 874 -64.66 29.44 -20.32
C GLN A 874 -63.68 28.39 -20.87
N LEU A 875 -62.48 28.29 -20.29
CA LEU A 875 -61.48 27.29 -20.66
C LEU A 875 -61.80 25.92 -20.08
N ILE A 876 -62.54 25.86 -18.97
CA ILE A 876 -62.88 24.62 -18.27
C ILE A 876 -64.02 23.92 -19.00
N LYS A 877 -63.72 22.81 -19.69
CA LYS A 877 -64.70 22.05 -20.49
C LYS A 877 -65.04 20.69 -19.89
N SER A 878 -64.28 20.23 -18.90
CA SER A 878 -64.41 18.90 -18.29
C SER A 878 -64.00 18.90 -16.81
N ALA A 879 -64.33 17.83 -16.09
CA ALA A 879 -63.84 17.55 -14.74
C ALA A 879 -62.30 17.63 -14.64
N LYS A 880 -61.62 17.05 -15.63
CA LYS A 880 -60.15 17.07 -15.71
C LYS A 880 -59.60 18.50 -15.87
N ASP A 881 -60.24 19.33 -16.67
CA ASP A 881 -59.85 20.74 -16.80
C ASP A 881 -60.06 21.50 -15.49
N LEU A 882 -61.16 21.22 -14.79
CA LEU A 882 -61.46 21.83 -13.50
C LEU A 882 -60.39 21.43 -12.46
N TYR A 883 -60.04 20.14 -12.42
CA TYR A 883 -58.98 19.62 -11.57
C TYR A 883 -57.64 20.33 -11.84
N ILE A 884 -57.25 20.46 -13.11
CA ILE A 884 -56.02 21.17 -13.48
C ILE A 884 -56.08 22.63 -13.01
N VAL A 885 -57.16 23.36 -13.25
CA VAL A 885 -57.28 24.75 -12.78
C VAL A 885 -57.20 24.85 -11.26
N ILE A 886 -57.89 23.97 -10.52
CA ILE A 886 -57.90 24.01 -9.05
C ILE A 886 -56.52 23.69 -8.47
N THR A 887 -55.77 22.77 -9.08
CA THR A 887 -54.42 22.45 -8.58
C THR A 887 -53.44 23.60 -8.78
N MET A 888 -53.61 24.39 -9.83
CA MET A 888 -52.71 25.51 -10.17
C MET A 888 -52.97 26.80 -9.40
N LEU A 889 -54.21 27.07 -9.02
CA LEU A 889 -54.62 28.34 -8.42
C LEU A 889 -54.52 28.33 -6.88
N SER A 890 -54.44 29.50 -6.26
CA SER A 890 -54.59 29.61 -4.79
C SER A 890 -56.01 29.26 -4.36
N THR A 891 -56.24 28.96 -3.08
CA THR A 891 -57.58 28.64 -2.55
C THR A 891 -58.59 29.77 -2.81
N GLU A 892 -58.18 31.03 -2.67
CA GLU A 892 -59.03 32.20 -2.95
C GLU A 892 -59.42 32.26 -4.43
N GLN A 893 -58.43 32.12 -5.32
CA GLN A 893 -58.63 32.12 -6.77
C GLN A 893 -59.49 30.94 -7.24
N CYS A 894 -59.33 29.75 -6.63
CA CYS A 894 -60.18 28.59 -6.87
C CYS A 894 -61.63 28.89 -6.50
N THR A 895 -61.85 29.53 -5.35
CA THR A 895 -63.18 29.88 -4.86
C THR A 895 -63.86 30.88 -5.80
N GLU A 896 -63.11 31.85 -6.32
CA GLU A 896 -63.61 32.81 -7.33
C GLU A 896 -64.01 32.10 -8.63
N VAL A 897 -63.17 31.18 -9.14
CA VAL A 897 -63.47 30.40 -10.36
C VAL A 897 -64.67 29.46 -10.17
N LEU A 898 -64.73 28.72 -9.05
CA LEU A 898 -65.84 27.84 -8.69
C LEU A 898 -67.14 28.60 -8.46
N SER A 899 -67.05 29.88 -8.08
CA SER A 899 -68.21 30.75 -7.90
C SER A 899 -68.80 31.26 -9.21
N SER A 900 -68.07 31.15 -10.33
CA SER A 900 -68.51 31.62 -11.64
C SER A 900 -69.76 30.89 -12.14
N GLU A 901 -70.65 31.60 -12.83
CA GLU A 901 -71.88 31.02 -13.38
C GLU A 901 -71.61 29.87 -14.35
N HIS A 902 -70.54 29.97 -15.14
CA HIS A 902 -70.19 28.96 -16.14
C HIS A 902 -69.84 27.63 -15.47
N VAL A 903 -68.96 27.65 -14.47
CA VAL A 903 -68.54 26.45 -13.73
C VAL A 903 -69.73 25.86 -12.96
N LYS A 904 -70.49 26.68 -12.22
CA LYS A 904 -71.66 26.19 -11.45
C LYS A 904 -72.68 25.43 -12.29
N LYS A 905 -72.96 25.88 -13.51
CA LYS A 905 -73.92 25.20 -14.42
C LYS A 905 -73.40 23.85 -14.91
N GLN A 906 -72.08 23.68 -15.00
CA GLN A 906 -71.44 22.48 -15.57
C GLN A 906 -70.99 21.47 -14.51
N LEU A 907 -70.77 21.89 -13.25
CA LEU A 907 -70.35 21.00 -12.15
C LEU A 907 -71.19 19.70 -12.05
N PRO A 908 -72.55 19.73 -12.14
CA PRO A 908 -73.34 18.50 -12.08
C PRO A 908 -73.07 17.52 -13.22
N GLN A 909 -72.67 18.03 -14.40
CA GLN A 909 -72.35 17.20 -15.57
C GLN A 909 -70.91 16.68 -15.54
N TRP A 910 -70.00 17.34 -14.81
CA TRP A 910 -68.61 16.89 -14.70
C TRP A 910 -68.44 15.77 -13.67
N PHE A 911 -69.28 15.77 -12.62
CA PHE A 911 -69.32 14.71 -11.62
C PHE A 911 -70.43 13.69 -11.92
N GLU A 912 -70.36 12.97 -13.05
CA GLU A 912 -71.40 11.99 -13.42
C GLU A 912 -71.40 10.71 -12.52
N SER A 913 -70.33 10.49 -11.75
CA SER A 913 -70.16 9.34 -10.87
C SER A 913 -69.49 9.72 -9.54
N SER A 914 -69.75 8.92 -8.50
CA SER A 914 -69.07 9.01 -7.20
C SER A 914 -67.55 8.82 -7.32
N TYR A 915 -67.10 8.02 -8.29
CA TYR A 915 -65.70 7.73 -8.54
C TYR A 915 -64.95 8.95 -9.07
N ASN A 916 -65.51 9.66 -10.04
CA ASN A 916 -64.89 10.89 -10.58
C ASN A 916 -64.80 11.97 -9.49
N PHE A 917 -65.86 12.09 -8.67
CA PHE A 917 -65.88 12.98 -7.52
C PHE A 917 -64.79 12.64 -6.49
N LEU A 918 -64.61 11.35 -6.18
CA LEU A 918 -63.55 10.87 -5.30
C LEU A 918 -62.15 11.14 -5.85
N GLU A 919 -61.92 10.78 -7.12
CA GLU A 919 -60.63 10.92 -7.80
C GLU A 919 -60.18 12.39 -7.82
N ASP A 920 -61.10 13.30 -8.13
CA ASP A 920 -60.83 14.73 -8.16
C ASP A 920 -60.55 15.31 -6.77
N LEU A 921 -61.26 14.87 -5.72
CA LEU A 921 -61.03 15.35 -4.34
C LEU A 921 -59.76 14.79 -3.71
N LYS A 922 -59.37 13.55 -4.05
CA LYS A 922 -58.23 12.84 -3.44
C LYS A 922 -56.95 13.67 -3.47
N LEU A 923 -56.68 14.33 -4.58
CA LEU A 923 -55.42 15.05 -4.83
C LEU A 923 -55.45 16.53 -4.40
N LEU A 924 -56.54 16.99 -3.78
CA LEU A 924 -56.71 18.37 -3.34
C LEU A 924 -56.40 18.57 -1.84
N THR A 925 -56.02 19.79 -1.47
CA THR A 925 -55.88 20.20 -0.05
C THR A 925 -57.25 20.33 0.62
N GLN A 926 -57.31 20.29 1.94
CA GLN A 926 -58.57 20.35 2.70
C GLN A 926 -59.41 21.59 2.38
N ASP A 927 -58.78 22.76 2.22
CA ASP A 927 -59.50 24.00 1.90
C ASP A 927 -60.06 23.97 0.48
N LYS A 928 -59.30 23.44 -0.48
CA LYS A 928 -59.75 23.28 -1.87
C LYS A 928 -60.85 22.23 -1.97
N ARG A 929 -60.77 21.11 -1.24
CA ARG A 929 -61.85 20.12 -1.12
C ARG A 929 -63.12 20.76 -0.58
N THR A 930 -62.99 21.62 0.42
CA THR A 930 -64.12 22.35 1.01
C THR A 930 -64.75 23.31 0.01
N ALA A 931 -63.95 24.02 -0.78
CA ALA A 931 -64.46 24.90 -1.84
C ALA A 931 -65.20 24.10 -2.94
N VAL A 932 -64.64 22.97 -3.40
CA VAL A 932 -65.27 22.09 -4.39
C VAL A 932 -66.56 21.50 -3.86
N TYR A 933 -66.54 20.90 -2.67
CA TYR A 933 -67.73 20.34 -2.03
C TYR A 933 -68.82 21.40 -1.86
N SER A 934 -68.47 22.59 -1.35
CA SER A 934 -69.45 23.68 -1.16
C SER A 934 -70.12 24.11 -2.48
N ALA A 935 -69.42 24.02 -3.60
CA ALA A 935 -69.95 24.35 -4.92
C ALA A 935 -70.87 23.25 -5.51
N CYS A 936 -70.80 22.01 -5.03
CA CYS A 936 -71.56 20.87 -5.57
C CYS A 936 -72.31 20.03 -4.53
N LYS A 937 -72.41 20.49 -3.27
CA LYS A 937 -73.01 19.74 -2.15
C LYS A 937 -74.43 19.23 -2.42
N ASP A 938 -75.22 19.99 -3.17
CA ASP A 938 -76.60 19.60 -3.54
C ASP A 938 -76.64 18.38 -4.49
N GLN A 939 -75.53 18.07 -5.15
CA GLN A 939 -75.40 16.90 -6.04
C GLN A 939 -74.96 15.63 -5.32
N ALA A 940 -74.38 15.73 -4.12
CA ALA A 940 -73.80 14.59 -3.40
C ALA A 940 -74.78 13.41 -3.24
N PRO A 941 -76.08 13.60 -2.92
CA PRO A 941 -77.03 12.48 -2.84
C PRO A 941 -77.30 11.79 -4.18
N HIS A 942 -77.18 12.51 -5.31
CA HIS A 942 -77.43 11.95 -6.65
C HIS A 942 -76.27 11.08 -7.16
N LEU A 943 -75.07 11.26 -6.59
CA LEU A 943 -73.89 10.42 -6.88
C LEU A 943 -73.97 9.05 -6.21
N ILE A 944 -74.80 8.92 -5.16
CA ILE A 944 -74.85 7.75 -4.29
C ILE A 944 -75.92 6.78 -4.79
N LYS A 945 -75.50 5.76 -5.55
CA LYS A 945 -76.38 4.69 -6.09
C LYS A 945 -76.11 3.32 -5.46
N SER A 946 -74.98 3.16 -4.78
CA SER A 946 -74.50 1.95 -4.12
C SER A 946 -73.79 2.28 -2.79
N ALA A 947 -73.53 1.25 -1.97
CA ALA A 947 -72.74 1.40 -0.75
C ALA A 947 -71.29 1.84 -1.03
N GLU A 948 -70.72 1.41 -2.15
CA GLU A 948 -69.41 1.85 -2.62
C GLU A 948 -69.44 3.34 -3.03
N ASP A 949 -70.50 3.80 -3.71
CA ASP A 949 -70.65 5.23 -4.02
C ASP A 949 -70.76 6.08 -2.75
N PHE A 950 -71.49 5.59 -1.74
CA PHE A 950 -71.60 6.25 -0.43
C PHE A 950 -70.24 6.41 0.22
N ARG A 951 -69.44 5.32 0.26
CA ARG A 951 -68.06 5.35 0.77
C ARG A 951 -67.21 6.36 0.00
N ASN A 952 -67.23 6.30 -1.33
CA ASN A 952 -66.42 7.15 -2.21
C ASN A 952 -66.74 8.65 -2.02
N VAL A 953 -68.02 9.02 -1.85
CA VAL A 953 -68.38 10.43 -1.61
C VAL A 953 -67.87 10.92 -0.25
N LEU A 954 -67.80 10.06 0.78
CA LEU A 954 -67.47 10.46 2.16
C LEU A 954 -65.96 10.47 2.48
N GLU A 955 -65.15 9.68 1.78
CA GLU A 955 -63.75 9.40 2.11
C GLU A 955 -62.91 10.66 2.36
N PHE A 956 -63.04 11.69 1.52
CA PHE A 956 -62.25 12.93 1.61
C PHE A 956 -63.00 14.15 2.15
N LEU A 957 -64.22 13.96 2.64
CA LEU A 957 -65.01 15.03 3.27
C LEU A 957 -64.64 15.22 4.75
N SER A 958 -64.80 16.45 5.25
CA SER A 958 -64.67 16.73 6.68
C SER A 958 -65.77 16.05 7.51
N PRO A 959 -65.60 15.85 8.83
CA PRO A 959 -66.64 15.27 9.68
C PRO A 959 -68.01 15.98 9.58
N ASP A 960 -68.01 17.30 9.44
CA ASP A 960 -69.24 18.10 9.29
C ASP A 960 -69.90 17.85 7.93
N GLN A 961 -69.11 17.83 6.86
CA GLN A 961 -69.58 17.54 5.51
C GLN A 961 -70.10 16.10 5.39
N ARG A 962 -69.42 15.13 6.02
CA ARG A 962 -69.88 13.73 6.11
C ARG A 962 -71.23 13.64 6.81
N THR A 963 -71.42 14.43 7.87
CA THR A 963 -72.70 14.51 8.58
C THR A 963 -73.81 15.10 7.69
N GLU A 964 -73.52 16.15 6.92
CA GLU A 964 -74.46 16.75 5.95
C GLU A 964 -74.89 15.73 4.88
N VAL A 965 -73.93 15.03 4.26
CA VAL A 965 -74.20 13.99 3.23
C VAL A 965 -74.97 12.81 3.82
N ASN A 966 -74.58 12.31 5.00
CA ASN A 966 -75.26 11.20 5.65
C ASN A 966 -76.72 11.55 6.00
N ASN A 967 -76.97 12.76 6.50
CA ASN A 967 -78.33 13.23 6.77
C ASN A 967 -79.17 13.31 5.48
N ALA A 968 -78.58 13.81 4.39
CA ALA A 968 -79.25 13.86 3.10
C ALA A 968 -79.57 12.46 2.52
N CYS A 969 -78.76 11.46 2.85
CA CYS A 969 -78.88 10.09 2.34
C CYS A 969 -79.54 9.09 3.32
N LYS A 970 -80.02 9.54 4.49
CA LYS A 970 -80.53 8.66 5.57
C LYS A 970 -81.57 7.64 5.12
N ASN A 971 -82.45 8.00 4.19
CA ASN A 971 -83.49 7.12 3.66
C ASN A 971 -82.99 6.16 2.56
N LEU A 972 -81.84 6.45 1.96
CA LEU A 972 -81.20 5.61 0.94
C LEU A 972 -80.36 4.51 1.59
N VAL A 973 -79.70 4.80 2.71
CA VAL A 973 -78.76 3.89 3.39
C VAL A 973 -79.28 2.45 3.56
N PRO A 974 -80.52 2.20 4.07
CA PRO A 974 -81.03 0.82 4.19
C PRO A 974 -81.15 0.09 2.84
N GLN A 975 -81.41 0.80 1.75
CA GLN A 975 -81.58 0.24 0.41
C GLN A 975 -80.22 -0.12 -0.25
N LEU A 976 -79.14 0.50 0.22
CA LEU A 976 -77.78 0.26 -0.26
C LEU A 976 -77.17 -1.01 0.34
N ILE A 977 -77.62 -1.44 1.53
CA ILE A 977 -77.10 -2.61 2.24
C ILE A 977 -77.68 -3.88 1.62
N LYS A 978 -76.93 -4.55 0.74
CA LYS A 978 -77.35 -5.82 0.12
C LYS A 978 -76.50 -7.01 0.57
N SER A 979 -75.33 -6.75 1.14
CA SER A 979 -74.37 -7.73 1.63
C SER A 979 -73.65 -7.25 2.90
N ALA A 980 -72.91 -8.16 3.55
CA ALA A 980 -72.04 -7.85 4.68
C ALA A 980 -70.96 -6.80 4.31
N LYS A 981 -70.44 -6.87 3.08
CA LYS A 981 -69.50 -5.87 2.54
C LYS A 981 -70.16 -4.50 2.38
N ASP A 982 -71.37 -4.43 1.84
CA ASP A 982 -72.09 -3.15 1.69
C ASP A 982 -72.36 -2.49 3.05
N PHE A 983 -72.68 -3.31 4.06
CA PHE A 983 -72.85 -2.84 5.43
C PHE A 983 -71.56 -2.21 5.96
N ARG A 984 -70.42 -2.92 5.80
CA ARG A 984 -69.11 -2.43 6.19
C ARG A 984 -68.76 -1.11 5.49
N ASP A 985 -68.90 -1.07 4.16
CA ASP A 985 -68.54 0.08 3.33
C ASP A 985 -69.37 1.34 3.70
N ILE A 986 -70.62 1.18 4.16
CA ILE A 986 -71.43 2.28 4.70
C ILE A 986 -70.94 2.76 6.07
N LEU A 987 -70.56 1.85 6.98
CA LEU A 987 -70.22 2.23 8.36
C LEU A 987 -68.85 2.91 8.48
N GLU A 988 -67.93 2.65 7.56
CA GLU A 988 -66.52 3.05 7.62
C GLU A 988 -66.33 4.54 8.01
N PHE A 989 -67.07 5.45 7.36
CA PHE A 989 -66.92 6.90 7.54
C PHE A 989 -67.99 7.56 8.43
N LEU A 990 -68.87 6.77 9.05
CA LEU A 990 -69.91 7.26 9.95
C LEU A 990 -69.42 7.40 11.39
N SER A 991 -70.01 8.32 12.16
CA SER A 991 -69.76 8.46 13.60
C SER A 991 -70.28 7.24 14.38
N PRO A 992 -69.78 6.97 15.61
CA PRO A 992 -70.29 5.87 16.44
C PRO A 992 -71.81 5.87 16.65
N GLU A 993 -72.42 7.04 16.81
CA GLU A 993 -73.87 7.21 16.97
C GLU A 993 -74.62 6.89 15.68
N GLN A 994 -74.08 7.36 14.54
CA GLN A 994 -74.64 7.07 13.22
C GLN A 994 -74.53 5.57 12.89
N ARG A 995 -73.40 4.93 13.21
CA ARG A 995 -73.20 3.48 13.02
C ARG A 995 -74.20 2.66 13.83
N THR A 996 -74.44 3.07 15.08
CA THR A 996 -75.45 2.43 15.95
C THR A 996 -76.85 2.54 15.34
N THR A 997 -77.20 3.73 14.84
CA THR A 997 -78.49 3.97 14.16
C THR A 997 -78.66 3.09 12.92
N VAL A 998 -77.62 2.97 12.08
CA VAL A 998 -77.63 2.14 10.87
C VAL A 998 -77.74 0.65 11.22
N TYR A 999 -77.05 0.18 12.27
CA TYR A 999 -77.15 -1.19 12.74
C TYR A 999 -78.56 -1.53 13.25
N GLU A 1000 -79.14 -0.70 14.11
CA GLU A 1000 -80.49 -0.94 14.65
C GLU A 1000 -81.54 -1.02 13.55
N ALA A 1001 -81.43 -0.15 12.54
CA ALA A 1001 -82.32 -0.14 11.38
C ALA A 1001 -82.20 -1.38 10.49
N ASN A 1002 -81.08 -2.12 10.53
CA ASN A 1002 -80.78 -3.23 9.61
C ASN A 1002 -80.41 -4.56 10.30
N HIS A 1003 -80.53 -4.67 11.62
CA HIS A 1003 -79.98 -5.79 12.40
C HIS A 1003 -80.47 -7.18 11.96
N GLU A 1004 -81.75 -7.34 11.59
CA GLU A 1004 -82.27 -8.62 11.06
C GLU A 1004 -81.62 -8.99 9.72
N GLN A 1005 -81.46 -8.01 8.83
CA GLN A 1005 -80.85 -8.20 7.52
C GLN A 1005 -79.37 -8.55 7.64
N VAL A 1006 -78.66 -7.88 8.54
CA VAL A 1006 -77.24 -8.11 8.86
C VAL A 1006 -77.02 -9.55 9.36
N HIS A 1007 -77.85 -10.05 10.28
CA HIS A 1007 -77.75 -11.42 10.76
C HIS A 1007 -78.01 -12.48 9.68
N ASN A 1008 -78.86 -12.19 8.69
CA ASN A 1008 -79.15 -13.10 7.59
C ASN A 1008 -78.05 -13.13 6.53
N GLN A 1009 -77.19 -12.10 6.49
CA GLN A 1009 -76.09 -11.97 5.54
C GLN A 1009 -74.80 -12.68 5.99
N VAL A 1010 -74.69 -13.08 7.27
CA VAL A 1010 -73.56 -13.86 7.79
C VAL A 1010 -73.61 -15.29 7.26
N LYS A 1011 -72.88 -15.58 6.17
CA LYS A 1011 -72.78 -16.90 5.56
C LYS A 1011 -71.39 -17.53 5.71
N SER A 1012 -70.38 -16.71 6.00
CA SER A 1012 -68.99 -17.09 6.18
C SER A 1012 -68.35 -16.36 7.36
N GLU A 1013 -67.16 -16.80 7.76
CA GLU A 1013 -66.37 -16.10 8.78
C GLU A 1013 -65.91 -14.71 8.29
N GLN A 1014 -65.72 -14.54 6.97
CA GLN A 1014 -65.42 -13.23 6.37
C GLN A 1014 -66.59 -12.26 6.49
N ASP A 1015 -67.83 -12.71 6.23
CA ASP A 1015 -69.03 -11.87 6.39
C ASP A 1015 -69.21 -11.42 7.84
N LEU A 1016 -68.90 -12.31 8.80
CA LEU A 1016 -68.93 -11.98 10.22
C LEU A 1016 -67.85 -10.93 10.55
N SER A 1017 -66.64 -11.08 10.02
CA SER A 1017 -65.57 -10.10 10.20
C SER A 1017 -65.96 -8.73 9.64
N ASP A 1018 -66.45 -8.68 8.40
CA ASP A 1018 -66.86 -7.43 7.73
C ASP A 1018 -67.97 -6.70 8.52
N ILE A 1019 -68.92 -7.44 9.09
CA ILE A 1019 -70.00 -6.86 9.91
C ILE A 1019 -69.48 -6.35 11.26
N LEU A 1020 -68.56 -7.05 11.90
CA LEU A 1020 -68.09 -6.71 13.25
C LEU A 1020 -67.13 -5.52 13.27
N GLU A 1021 -66.39 -5.28 12.19
CA GLU A 1021 -65.27 -4.33 12.12
C GLU A 1021 -65.61 -2.96 12.70
N TYR A 1022 -66.73 -2.37 12.29
CA TYR A 1022 -67.10 -1.00 12.65
C TYR A 1022 -68.21 -0.89 13.70
N LEU A 1023 -68.77 -2.01 14.18
CA LEU A 1023 -69.82 -2.01 15.20
C LEU A 1023 -69.28 -1.65 16.59
N SER A 1024 -70.16 -1.12 17.45
CA SER A 1024 -69.84 -0.93 18.87
C SER A 1024 -69.73 -2.28 19.60
N ASP A 1025 -69.04 -2.32 20.73
CA ASP A 1025 -68.82 -3.55 21.49
C ASP A 1025 -70.14 -4.24 21.91
N ASN A 1026 -71.17 -3.45 22.22
CA ASN A 1026 -72.51 -3.98 22.53
C ASN A 1026 -73.14 -4.69 21.33
N SER A 1027 -73.08 -4.07 20.15
CA SER A 1027 -73.61 -4.67 18.91
C SER A 1027 -72.77 -5.89 18.50
N ARG A 1028 -71.43 -5.82 18.59
CA ARG A 1028 -70.53 -6.96 18.31
C ARG A 1028 -70.83 -8.15 19.20
N ASN A 1029 -71.00 -7.93 20.50
CA ASN A 1029 -71.32 -8.97 21.47
C ASN A 1029 -72.67 -9.64 21.16
N ALA A 1030 -73.66 -8.88 20.71
CA ALA A 1030 -74.96 -9.42 20.29
C ALA A 1030 -74.84 -10.31 19.03
N VAL A 1031 -74.04 -9.90 18.04
CA VAL A 1031 -73.79 -10.73 16.84
C VAL A 1031 -73.02 -12.00 17.18
N ASN A 1032 -71.93 -11.90 17.94
CA ASN A 1032 -71.11 -13.05 18.34
C ASN A 1032 -71.85 -14.07 19.21
N ALA A 1033 -72.67 -13.62 20.15
CA ALA A 1033 -73.46 -14.51 21.02
C ALA A 1033 -74.45 -15.37 20.22
N ARG A 1034 -75.08 -14.78 19.20
CA ARG A 1034 -76.06 -15.48 18.34
C ARG A 1034 -75.39 -16.51 17.42
N GLU A 1035 -74.22 -16.20 16.85
CA GLU A 1035 -73.48 -17.14 16.00
C GLU A 1035 -72.82 -18.28 16.80
N THR A 1036 -72.32 -18.00 18.01
CA THR A 1036 -71.76 -19.03 18.91
C THR A 1036 -72.82 -20.08 19.28
N LEU A 1037 -74.06 -19.64 19.58
CA LEU A 1037 -75.18 -20.52 19.89
C LEU A 1037 -75.54 -21.44 18.70
N LYS A 1038 -75.54 -20.91 17.47
CA LYS A 1038 -75.77 -21.71 16.25
C LYS A 1038 -74.68 -22.78 16.06
N LYS A 1039 -73.41 -22.45 16.34
CA LYS A 1039 -72.28 -23.41 16.21
C LYS A 1039 -72.38 -24.56 17.22
N GLN A 1040 -72.79 -24.29 18.46
CA GLN A 1040 -72.93 -25.30 19.53
C GLN A 1040 -74.04 -26.34 19.27
N LEU A 1041 -75.07 -26.00 18.48
CA LEU A 1041 -76.21 -26.89 18.21
C LEU A 1041 -76.04 -27.79 16.97
N ARG A 1042 -74.93 -27.68 16.22
CA ARG A 1042 -74.69 -28.47 15.00
C ARG A 1042 -74.67 -29.99 15.24
N GLY A 1043 -74.11 -30.45 16.37
CA GLY A 1043 -74.11 -31.88 16.72
C GLY A 1043 -75.51 -32.40 17.08
N PHE A 1044 -76.37 -31.55 17.63
CA PHE A 1044 -77.77 -31.87 17.89
C PHE A 1044 -78.58 -31.95 16.59
N ASP A 1045 -78.26 -31.11 15.61
CA ASP A 1045 -78.90 -31.13 14.29
C ASP A 1045 -78.61 -32.42 13.52
N GLN A 1046 -77.35 -32.89 13.57
CA GLN A 1046 -76.98 -34.15 12.94
C GLN A 1046 -77.73 -35.34 13.55
N LEU A 1047 -77.98 -35.33 14.87
CA LEU A 1047 -78.76 -36.38 15.53
C LEU A 1047 -80.23 -36.42 15.13
N LEU A 1048 -80.84 -35.25 14.89
CA LEU A 1048 -82.20 -35.20 14.38
C LEU A 1048 -82.27 -35.85 12.99
N VAL A 1049 -81.25 -35.62 12.15
CA VAL A 1049 -81.11 -36.28 10.84
C VAL A 1049 -80.90 -37.79 10.99
N ASP A 1050 -80.06 -38.23 11.92
CA ASP A 1050 -79.80 -39.65 12.18
C ASP A 1050 -81.07 -40.39 12.68
N LEU A 1051 -81.87 -39.76 13.55
CA LEU A 1051 -83.15 -40.31 14.01
C LEU A 1051 -84.17 -40.44 12.89
N GLN A 1052 -84.24 -39.45 11.98
CA GLN A 1052 -85.08 -39.57 10.79
C GLN A 1052 -84.62 -40.70 9.88
N THR A 1053 -83.31 -40.88 9.73
CA THR A 1053 -82.74 -41.97 8.93
C THR A 1053 -83.10 -43.33 9.54
N LYS A 1054 -82.96 -43.48 10.85
CA LYS A 1054 -83.32 -44.72 11.55
C LYS A 1054 -84.82 -45.01 11.56
N LYS A 1055 -85.66 -43.97 11.62
CA LYS A 1055 -87.11 -44.14 11.41
C LYS A 1055 -87.39 -44.81 10.05
N ARG A 1056 -86.78 -44.30 8.97
CA ARG A 1056 -86.95 -44.87 7.62
C ARG A 1056 -86.50 -46.34 7.56
N GLU A 1057 -85.45 -46.70 8.27
CA GLU A 1057 -84.99 -48.10 8.36
C GLU A 1057 -86.01 -48.99 9.10
N PHE A 1058 -86.56 -48.54 10.24
CA PHE A 1058 -87.60 -49.29 10.95
C PHE A 1058 -88.88 -49.46 10.13
N ASP A 1059 -89.27 -48.43 9.37
CA ASP A 1059 -90.37 -48.52 8.40
C ASP A 1059 -90.09 -49.58 7.32
N GLN A 1060 -88.86 -49.62 6.79
CA GLN A 1060 -88.45 -50.58 5.77
C GLN A 1060 -88.49 -52.03 6.28
N TYR A 1061 -88.12 -52.29 7.54
CA TYR A 1061 -88.15 -53.62 8.15
C TYR A 1061 -89.51 -53.99 8.78
N LYS A 1062 -90.56 -53.18 8.56
CA LYS A 1062 -91.92 -53.37 9.11
C LYS A 1062 -91.96 -53.45 10.64
N GLN A 1063 -91.02 -52.81 11.33
CA GLN A 1063 -90.97 -52.71 12.79
C GLN A 1063 -91.81 -51.52 13.28
N THR A 1064 -93.13 -51.59 13.10
CA THR A 1064 -94.06 -50.45 13.27
C THR A 1064 -93.95 -49.76 14.63
N LYS A 1065 -93.87 -50.53 15.73
CA LYS A 1065 -93.70 -49.96 17.08
C LYS A 1065 -92.39 -49.18 17.26
N ALA A 1066 -91.30 -49.63 16.64
CA ALA A 1066 -90.00 -48.97 16.73
C ALA A 1066 -89.97 -47.69 15.89
N SER A 1067 -90.59 -47.70 14.71
CA SER A 1067 -90.72 -46.50 13.87
C SER A 1067 -91.53 -45.40 14.57
N GLU A 1068 -92.70 -45.74 15.12
CA GLU A 1068 -93.55 -44.78 15.84
C GLU A 1068 -92.84 -44.18 17.06
N ALA A 1069 -92.12 -45.02 17.82
CA ALA A 1069 -91.34 -44.56 18.98
C ALA A 1069 -90.18 -43.63 18.56
N THR A 1070 -89.53 -43.90 17.43
CA THR A 1070 -88.42 -43.09 16.88
C THR A 1070 -88.92 -41.74 16.36
N GLU A 1071 -90.06 -41.71 15.67
CA GLU A 1071 -90.70 -40.47 15.20
C GLU A 1071 -91.14 -39.57 16.35
N LYS A 1072 -91.72 -40.18 17.40
CA LYS A 1072 -92.12 -39.46 18.60
C LYS A 1072 -90.89 -38.88 19.32
N LEU A 1073 -89.78 -39.63 19.39
CA LEU A 1073 -88.53 -39.10 19.94
C LEU A 1073 -88.01 -37.92 19.10
N HIS A 1074 -87.92 -38.07 17.78
CA HIS A 1074 -87.43 -37.02 16.88
C HIS A 1074 -88.22 -35.72 17.04
N THR A 1075 -89.55 -35.80 17.04
CA THR A 1075 -90.44 -34.64 17.15
C THR A 1075 -90.24 -33.91 18.49
N ASN A 1076 -90.19 -34.66 19.59
CA ASN A 1076 -90.00 -34.08 20.92
C ASN A 1076 -88.62 -33.43 21.08
N LEU A 1077 -87.58 -34.02 20.48
CA LEU A 1077 -86.23 -33.43 20.50
C LEU A 1077 -86.14 -32.17 19.62
N LEU A 1078 -86.82 -32.16 18.47
CA LEU A 1078 -86.91 -30.98 17.60
C LEU A 1078 -87.63 -29.82 18.30
N ASP A 1079 -88.70 -30.09 19.03
CA ASP A 1079 -89.43 -29.07 19.81
C ASP A 1079 -88.63 -28.57 21.00
N ALA A 1080 -87.87 -29.46 21.67
CA ALA A 1080 -86.93 -29.05 22.70
C ALA A 1080 -85.88 -28.07 22.15
N ARG A 1081 -85.33 -28.34 20.96
CA ARG A 1081 -84.35 -27.47 20.28
C ARG A 1081 -84.92 -26.09 19.95
N LYS A 1082 -86.11 -26.02 19.35
CA LYS A 1082 -86.75 -24.75 18.99
C LYS A 1082 -86.99 -23.87 20.23
N ALA A 1083 -87.40 -24.49 21.33
CA ALA A 1083 -87.58 -23.79 22.61
C ALA A 1083 -86.25 -23.28 23.18
N TYR A 1084 -85.15 -24.04 23.05
CA TYR A 1084 -83.83 -23.64 23.52
C TYR A 1084 -83.24 -22.47 22.72
N LEU A 1085 -83.39 -22.46 21.40
CA LEU A 1085 -82.98 -21.33 20.54
C LEU A 1085 -83.74 -20.03 20.87
N SER A 1086 -84.98 -20.15 21.35
CA SER A 1086 -85.81 -19.00 21.74
C SER A 1086 -85.48 -18.49 23.15
N ASN A 1087 -84.95 -19.34 24.04
CA ASN A 1087 -84.49 -18.94 25.37
C ASN A 1087 -83.30 -19.81 25.86
N PRO A 1088 -82.06 -19.45 25.49
CA PRO A 1088 -80.87 -20.25 25.77
C PRO A 1088 -80.50 -20.36 27.25
N LYS A 1089 -81.03 -19.46 28.10
CA LYS A 1089 -80.74 -19.44 29.54
C LYS A 1089 -81.42 -20.57 30.30
N ASN A 1090 -82.39 -21.26 29.69
CA ASN A 1090 -83.16 -22.32 30.34
C ASN A 1090 -82.67 -23.72 29.95
N SER A 1091 -81.37 -23.96 30.10
CA SER A 1091 -80.72 -25.23 29.76
C SER A 1091 -81.27 -26.41 30.57
N SER A 1092 -81.71 -26.16 31.81
CA SER A 1092 -82.33 -27.17 32.68
C SER A 1092 -83.70 -27.64 32.15
N ALA A 1093 -84.51 -26.74 31.60
CA ALA A 1093 -85.77 -27.12 30.96
C ALA A 1093 -85.55 -27.86 29.63
N PHE A 1094 -84.57 -27.45 28.83
CA PHE A 1094 -84.17 -28.17 27.62
C PHE A 1094 -83.74 -29.60 27.92
N LYS A 1095 -82.88 -29.77 28.94
CA LYS A 1095 -82.44 -31.08 29.44
C LYS A 1095 -83.63 -31.95 29.87
N ARG A 1096 -84.52 -31.40 30.70
CA ARG A 1096 -85.70 -32.13 31.19
C ARG A 1096 -86.59 -32.60 30.04
N ARG A 1097 -86.79 -31.76 29.01
CA ARG A 1097 -87.56 -32.14 27.82
C ARG A 1097 -86.90 -33.27 27.04
N CYS A 1098 -85.59 -33.21 26.85
CA CYS A 1098 -84.84 -34.29 26.21
C CYS A 1098 -84.91 -35.59 27.02
N ASP A 1099 -84.65 -35.53 28.33
CA ASP A 1099 -84.69 -36.71 29.23
C ASP A 1099 -86.07 -37.39 29.23
N VAL A 1100 -87.15 -36.61 29.25
CA VAL A 1100 -88.52 -37.12 29.16
C VAL A 1100 -88.79 -37.76 27.80
N ALA A 1101 -88.37 -37.12 26.70
CA ALA A 1101 -88.53 -37.65 25.35
C ALA A 1101 -87.81 -39.00 25.17
N ILE A 1102 -86.57 -39.09 25.66
CA ILE A 1102 -85.74 -40.30 25.59
C ILE A 1102 -86.33 -41.42 26.45
N SER A 1103 -86.72 -41.09 27.68
CA SER A 1103 -87.27 -42.07 28.62
C SER A 1103 -88.60 -42.65 28.13
N GLY A 1104 -89.44 -41.82 27.49
CA GLY A 1104 -90.69 -42.26 26.89
C GLY A 1104 -90.50 -43.22 25.71
N ALA A 1105 -89.45 -43.04 24.90
CA ALA A 1105 -89.17 -43.89 23.75
C ALA A 1105 -88.44 -45.21 24.11
N ARG A 1106 -87.85 -45.29 25.31
CA ARG A 1106 -87.00 -46.42 25.73
C ARG A 1106 -87.74 -47.76 25.81
N GLY A 1107 -88.96 -47.78 26.34
CA GLY A 1107 -89.71 -49.03 26.55
C GLY A 1107 -89.91 -49.82 25.27
N ASP A 1108 -90.14 -49.10 24.16
CA ASP A 1108 -90.41 -49.68 22.85
C ASP A 1108 -89.14 -49.98 22.04
N LEU A 1109 -88.04 -49.28 22.31
CA LEU A 1109 -86.81 -49.33 21.52
C LEU A 1109 -85.67 -50.15 22.13
N GLN A 1110 -85.74 -50.48 23.43
CA GLN A 1110 -84.64 -51.16 24.15
C GLN A 1110 -84.32 -52.58 23.68
N ASN A 1111 -85.23 -53.25 22.97
CA ASN A 1111 -85.03 -54.61 22.48
C ASN A 1111 -84.27 -54.67 21.14
N TYR A 1112 -83.93 -53.52 20.56
CA TYR A 1112 -83.16 -53.42 19.32
C TYR A 1112 -81.69 -53.09 19.64
N SER A 1113 -80.77 -53.94 19.20
CA SER A 1113 -79.34 -53.88 19.53
C SER A 1113 -78.69 -52.54 19.16
N GLU A 1114 -79.18 -51.89 18.11
CA GLU A 1114 -78.66 -50.64 17.54
C GLU A 1114 -79.15 -49.38 18.27
N TRP A 1115 -80.19 -49.48 19.11
CA TRP A 1115 -80.69 -48.37 19.93
C TRP A 1115 -79.65 -47.83 20.92
N ARG A 1116 -78.71 -48.69 21.32
CA ARG A 1116 -77.62 -48.33 22.23
C ARG A 1116 -76.64 -47.33 21.60
N ASP A 1117 -76.39 -47.41 20.30
CA ASP A 1117 -75.49 -46.49 19.58
C ASP A 1117 -76.12 -45.10 19.43
N ILE A 1118 -77.42 -45.04 19.14
CA ILE A 1118 -78.17 -43.77 19.06
C ILE A 1118 -78.18 -43.06 20.42
N LEU A 1119 -78.40 -43.79 21.52
CA LEU A 1119 -78.33 -43.21 22.87
C LEU A 1119 -76.91 -42.74 23.24
N ALA A 1120 -75.88 -43.43 22.78
CA ALA A 1120 -74.49 -43.02 22.98
C ALA A 1120 -74.17 -41.72 22.21
N LYS A 1121 -74.58 -41.63 20.94
CA LYS A 1121 -74.44 -40.41 20.12
C LYS A 1121 -75.25 -39.25 20.69
N LEU A 1122 -76.46 -39.52 21.21
CA LEU A 1122 -77.31 -38.55 21.87
C LEU A 1122 -76.68 -38.02 23.17
N GLY A 1123 -76.10 -38.91 23.98
CA GLY A 1123 -75.32 -38.54 25.16
C GLY A 1123 -74.10 -37.68 24.79
N LEU A 1124 -73.39 -38.03 23.73
CA LEU A 1124 -72.22 -37.29 23.24
C LEU A 1124 -72.58 -35.88 22.76
N ALA A 1125 -73.68 -35.71 22.03
CA ALA A 1125 -74.10 -34.40 21.56
C ALA A 1125 -74.60 -33.49 22.70
N LEU A 1126 -75.28 -34.06 23.71
CA LEU A 1126 -75.65 -33.32 24.92
C LEU A 1126 -74.41 -32.90 25.75
N VAL A 1127 -73.33 -33.70 25.70
CA VAL A 1127 -72.02 -33.32 26.26
C VAL A 1127 -71.37 -32.19 25.46
N SER A 1128 -71.39 -32.25 24.12
CA SER A 1128 -70.90 -31.16 23.26
C SER A 1128 -71.69 -29.84 23.41
N ALA A 1129 -72.94 -29.93 23.89
CA ALA A 1129 -73.78 -28.80 24.26
C ALA A 1129 -73.59 -28.34 25.73
N GLY A 1130 -72.61 -28.89 26.47
CA GLY A 1130 -72.19 -28.40 27.80
C GLY A 1130 -72.91 -28.98 29.02
N ILE A 1131 -73.49 -30.19 28.95
CA ILE A 1131 -74.31 -30.79 30.04
C ILE A 1131 -73.67 -32.09 30.58
N ILE A 1132 -72.88 -32.00 31.67
CA ILE A 1132 -71.92 -33.08 32.06
C ILE A 1132 -72.43 -34.11 33.11
N PRO A 1133 -73.18 -33.79 34.19
CA PRO A 1133 -73.42 -34.78 35.26
C PRO A 1133 -74.45 -35.88 34.97
N ALA A 1134 -75.39 -35.70 34.03
CA ALA A 1134 -76.42 -36.70 33.73
C ALA A 1134 -76.00 -37.73 32.66
N CYS A 1135 -75.03 -37.38 31.82
CA CYS A 1135 -74.59 -38.23 30.70
C CYS A 1135 -73.71 -39.39 31.18
N LEU A 1136 -72.92 -39.23 32.26
CA LEU A 1136 -72.14 -40.31 32.88
C LEU A 1136 -73.02 -41.37 33.56
N ALA A 1137 -74.18 -40.99 34.10
CA ALA A 1137 -75.16 -41.90 34.69
C ALA A 1137 -75.96 -42.69 33.62
N LEU A 1138 -76.13 -42.14 32.42
CA LEU A 1138 -76.76 -42.82 31.28
C LEU A 1138 -75.78 -43.77 30.56
N TYR A 1139 -74.50 -43.40 30.44
CA TYR A 1139 -73.45 -44.20 29.79
C TYR A 1139 -73.12 -45.49 30.57
N LYS A 1140 -72.87 -45.42 31.89
CA LYS A 1140 -72.53 -46.61 32.71
C LYS A 1140 -73.73 -47.56 32.95
N ARG A 1141 -74.96 -47.03 32.87
CA ARG A 1141 -76.21 -47.79 33.02
C ARG A 1141 -76.59 -48.59 31.76
N GLY A 1142 -76.13 -48.17 30.58
CA GLY A 1142 -76.25 -48.93 29.33
C GLY A 1142 -75.35 -50.17 29.28
N THR A 1143 -74.33 -50.24 30.14
CA THR A 1143 -73.28 -51.28 30.10
C THR A 1143 -73.31 -52.31 31.25
N THR A 1144 -73.81 -52.01 32.47
CA THR A 1144 -73.68 -52.94 33.64
C THR A 1144 -74.91 -53.22 34.51
N GLY A 1145 -76.08 -52.61 34.29
CA GLY A 1145 -77.37 -53.12 34.81
C GLY A 1145 -77.71 -53.03 36.33
N SER A 1146 -76.88 -52.47 37.22
CA SER A 1146 -77.22 -52.26 38.65
C SER A 1146 -77.32 -50.77 39.03
N TRP A 1147 -78.11 -50.45 40.07
CA TRP A 1147 -78.20 -49.14 40.73
C TRP A 1147 -77.65 -49.22 42.16
N ASP A 1148 -76.40 -48.89 42.38
CA ASP A 1148 -75.92 -48.56 43.74
C ASP A 1148 -75.18 -47.22 43.71
N PHE A 1149 -75.55 -46.33 44.64
CA PHE A 1149 -75.28 -44.89 44.64
C PHE A 1149 -74.38 -44.47 45.79
N ARG A 1150 -73.38 -45.28 46.14
CA ARG A 1150 -72.38 -44.91 47.13
C ARG A 1150 -71.00 -45.23 46.62
N VAL A 1151 -70.03 -44.57 47.22
CA VAL A 1151 -68.58 -44.69 47.02
C VAL A 1151 -68.01 -43.82 45.89
N PHE A 1152 -67.70 -42.55 46.17
CA PHE A 1152 -66.35 -42.08 46.51
C PHE A 1152 -66.32 -40.53 46.55
N ARG A 1153 -66.11 -39.98 47.75
CA ARG A 1153 -65.45 -38.68 47.96
C ARG A 1153 -64.14 -38.68 47.19
N THR A 1154 -63.79 -37.58 46.53
CA THR A 1154 -62.58 -37.50 45.69
C THR A 1154 -61.49 -36.70 46.41
N SER A 1155 -60.23 -37.06 46.15
CA SER A 1155 -58.99 -36.56 46.80
C SER A 1155 -58.71 -35.06 46.63
N SER A 1156 -59.69 -34.30 46.16
CA SER A 1156 -59.63 -32.84 46.03
C SER A 1156 -60.28 -32.16 47.24
N GLU A 1157 -61.18 -32.82 47.96
CA GLU A 1157 -61.73 -32.33 49.24
C GLU A 1157 -60.71 -32.49 50.39
N ASP A 1158 -59.93 -33.57 50.41
CA ASP A 1158 -58.83 -33.75 51.41
C ASP A 1158 -57.67 -32.76 51.18
N LYS A 1159 -57.37 -32.41 49.92
CA LYS A 1159 -56.37 -31.38 49.58
C LYS A 1159 -56.87 -29.94 49.79
N LEU A 1160 -58.18 -29.70 49.72
CA LEU A 1160 -58.75 -28.39 50.02
C LEU A 1160 -58.74 -28.09 51.53
N ASP A 1161 -58.88 -29.12 52.38
CA ASP A 1161 -58.82 -28.97 53.83
C ASP A 1161 -57.37 -28.86 54.37
N GLU A 1162 -56.39 -29.38 53.62
CA GLU A 1162 -54.96 -29.22 53.88
C GLU A 1162 -54.48 -27.80 53.51
N ILE A 1163 -54.91 -27.27 52.35
CA ILE A 1163 -54.61 -25.90 51.89
C ILE A 1163 -55.34 -24.83 52.74
N LYS A 1164 -56.55 -25.11 53.24
CA LYS A 1164 -57.25 -24.23 54.19
C LYS A 1164 -56.58 -24.15 55.56
N LYS A 1165 -55.76 -25.15 55.94
CA LYS A 1165 -54.97 -25.14 57.19
C LYS A 1165 -53.66 -24.37 57.06
N GLU A 1166 -53.05 -24.32 55.87
CA GLU A 1166 -51.79 -23.58 55.65
C GLU A 1166 -51.99 -22.08 55.40
N VAL A 1167 -53.12 -21.67 54.81
CA VAL A 1167 -53.43 -20.24 54.56
C VAL A 1167 -53.93 -19.50 55.83
N ALA A 1168 -54.20 -20.22 56.92
CA ALA A 1168 -54.68 -19.64 58.19
C ALA A 1168 -53.54 -19.19 59.14
N ASN A 1169 -52.27 -19.39 58.80
CA ASN A 1169 -51.13 -19.04 59.65
C ASN A 1169 -50.18 -18.02 58.98
N GLN A 1170 -50.44 -16.74 59.30
CA GLN A 1170 -49.42 -15.73 59.64
C GLN A 1170 -48.74 -14.90 58.52
N PRO A 1171 -48.28 -13.65 58.84
CA PRO A 1171 -48.88 -12.42 58.29
C PRO A 1171 -47.88 -11.34 57.78
N ASP A 1172 -48.45 -10.18 57.42
CA ASP A 1172 -47.91 -8.92 56.88
C ASP A 1172 -46.65 -8.28 57.54
N GLU A 1173 -45.77 -7.66 56.72
CA GLU A 1173 -45.25 -6.27 56.83
C GLU A 1173 -44.16 -5.98 55.76
N ILE A 1174 -44.41 -5.24 54.66
CA ILE A 1174 -44.19 -3.79 54.36
C ILE A 1174 -42.75 -3.23 54.55
N LYS A 1175 -42.16 -2.64 53.48
CA LYS A 1175 -41.68 -1.21 53.34
C LYS A 1175 -40.55 -1.02 52.29
N THR A 1176 -40.85 -0.40 51.13
CA THR A 1176 -40.68 1.02 50.69
C THR A 1176 -39.30 1.42 50.16
N GLN A 1177 -39.24 2.04 48.96
CA GLN A 1177 -38.86 3.46 48.75
C GLN A 1177 -38.87 3.89 47.26
N GLN A 1178 -39.59 4.98 46.99
CA GLN A 1178 -39.41 5.97 45.89
C GLN A 1178 -39.32 7.36 46.57
N PRO A 1179 -38.68 8.38 45.96
CA PRO A 1179 -39.42 9.50 45.32
C PRO A 1179 -38.71 10.07 44.04
N ASN A 1180 -39.38 10.54 42.96
CA ASN A 1180 -40.21 11.77 42.76
C ASN A 1180 -39.40 13.09 42.88
N GLU A 1181 -39.52 14.17 42.08
CA GLU A 1181 -40.46 14.65 41.04
C GLU A 1181 -40.00 16.06 40.49
N SER A 1182 -40.31 16.47 39.24
CA SER A 1182 -41.28 17.55 38.84
C SER A 1182 -40.64 18.86 38.28
N PRO A 1183 -41.36 19.90 37.73
CA PRO A 1183 -42.39 19.94 36.66
C PRO A 1183 -42.36 21.22 35.74
N ASP A 1184 -43.30 21.30 34.76
CA ASP A 1184 -44.21 22.44 34.43
C ASP A 1184 -44.45 22.88 32.94
N ASN A 1185 -45.73 22.72 32.53
CA ASN A 1185 -46.70 23.56 31.77
C ASN A 1185 -46.48 24.20 30.37
N LYS A 1186 -47.28 23.71 29.39
CA LYS A 1186 -48.38 24.33 28.56
C LYS A 1186 -48.21 25.68 27.83
N PRO A 1187 -48.98 25.97 26.74
CA PRO A 1187 -50.27 25.39 26.30
C PRO A 1187 -50.18 24.24 25.30
#